data_AF-A0A2R6QYU8-F1
#
_entry.id   AF-A0A2R6QYU8-F1
#
_cell.length_a   1.000
_cell.length_b   1.000
_cell.length_c   1.000
_cell.angle_alpha   90.00
_cell.angle_beta   90.00
_cell.angle_gamma   90.00
#
_symmetry.space_group_name_H-M   'P 1'
#
loop_
_entity.id
_entity.type
_entity.pdbx_description
1 polymer ?
#
loop_
_entity_poly.entity_id
_entity_poly.type
_entity_poly.pdbx_seq_one_letter_code
_entity_poly.pdbx_strand_id
1 'polypeptide(L)'
;MGDVSGGGSGGDRKWAKLPIEGKRNILITSALPYVNNVPHLGNIIGCVLSADVFARYCRLRGYNAIYVCGTDEYGTATETKAMEENCTPKEICDKYHAIHKEVYKWFNISFDEFGRTSSQQQTEVCQAIFKKLLNNNWLSENTMQQLYCDTCKRFLADRLVEGTCPTPGCNYDSARGDQCEKCGKLLNPTELQDPRCKVCQNSPRIRDTNHLFLELPLLKDKLEEYINHMSLAGSWSQNAIQATNAWLKEGLKPRCITRDLKWGVPVPHDKFKDKVFYVWFDAPIGYVSITSGFTTEWEKWWKNPEHVELYQFMGKDNVPFHTVMFPSTLLGTGENWTMMKTISVTEYLNYEAGKFSKSKGIGVFGNDAKDTKIPVEVWRYYLLTNRPEVSDTLFTWADLQAKLNCELLNNLGNFVNRVLSFIAKDPALEDSKGVGYHSVIPEAPGAESHPLTKTFGEKVGEYVEQYLEAMEKVKLKQGLKIAMSISGEGNAYLQESKFWKLYKEDYPSCSVVMKTSAGLVYLLGCLLEPFMPSFSLEVLKQLNLPPEIQVSLSDEKGDIEKAKRPWEFLPAGHKIGIPEPLFKELKDEEVEFFRLRFAGSQADRILKAEAEAKEVAEKLKKTEVSDGKGKKQRPAKSAAEAKPKASGEAEISISRLNIRVGLITKAQKHPDADSLYVEEIDVGEGQLRTVVSGLVKYIPLEDMQNRKVCVLCNLKPATMRGIKSQAMVLAASNSDHTKVELVEPPPNAAIGERVTFPGFEGDPDDVLNPKKKVWETVQLDLHTDKELVASYKDVPFTTSAGVCKVSSICDCSIR
;
A
#
# COMPACT_ATOMS: atom_id res chain seq x y z
N MET A 1 32.84 30.09 -27.34
CA MET A 1 32.64 30.59 -28.72
C MET A 1 32.04 29.43 -29.51
N GLY A 2 30.87 29.48 -30.12
CA GLY A 2 29.91 30.57 -30.31
C GLY A 2 28.49 30.02 -30.32
N ASP A 3 27.59 30.94 -30.06
CA ASP A 3 26.14 30.81 -29.97
C ASP A 3 25.52 30.82 -31.39
N VAL A 4 24.56 29.92 -31.68
CA VAL A 4 23.60 30.11 -32.78
C VAL A 4 22.25 29.52 -32.36
N SER A 5 21.37 30.44 -31.99
CA SER A 5 19.93 30.28 -31.82
C SER A 5 19.23 29.84 -33.12
N GLY A 6 18.41 28.79 -33.02
CA GLY A 6 17.43 28.40 -34.04
C GLY A 6 16.13 27.96 -33.38
N GLY A 7 15.13 28.84 -33.39
CA GLY A 7 13.80 28.55 -32.87
C GLY A 7 13.06 27.54 -33.75
N GLY A 8 12.61 26.45 -33.14
CA GLY A 8 11.74 25.45 -33.74
C GLY A 8 10.98 24.72 -32.63
N SER A 9 9.66 24.73 -32.71
CA SER A 9 8.74 24.04 -31.80
C SER A 9 9.03 22.52 -31.75
N GLY A 10 9.66 22.06 -30.68
CA GLY A 10 9.92 20.65 -30.43
C GLY A 10 9.85 20.37 -28.93
N GLY A 11 8.97 19.45 -28.52
CA GLY A 11 8.86 19.04 -27.12
C GLY A 11 10.19 18.55 -26.56
N ASP A 12 10.42 18.84 -25.28
CA ASP A 12 11.62 18.50 -24.51
C ASP A 12 12.07 17.04 -24.76
N ARG A 13 13.01 16.83 -25.69
CA ARG A 13 13.75 15.57 -25.77
C ARG A 13 14.77 15.55 -24.66
N LYS A 14 14.40 14.97 -23.51
CA LYS A 14 15.38 14.53 -22.51
C LYS A 14 16.37 13.59 -23.21
N TRP A 15 17.66 13.87 -23.10
CA TRP A 15 18.70 12.99 -23.60
C TRP A 15 18.62 11.64 -22.85
N ALA A 16 18.60 10.53 -23.58
CA ALA A 16 18.47 9.21 -22.96
C ALA A 16 19.70 8.88 -22.11
N LYS A 17 19.48 8.45 -20.87
CA LYS A 17 20.54 8.16 -19.91
C LYS A 17 21.20 6.82 -20.21
N LEU A 18 22.53 6.81 -20.33
CA LEU A 18 23.34 5.61 -20.60
C LEU A 18 24.14 5.21 -19.35
N PRO A 19 24.61 3.95 -19.24
CA PRO A 19 25.54 3.54 -18.20
C PRO A 19 26.82 4.38 -18.23
N ILE A 20 27.35 4.68 -17.04
CA ILE A 20 28.57 5.47 -16.84
C ILE A 20 29.61 4.55 -16.22
N GLU A 21 30.78 4.48 -16.86
CA GLU A 21 31.91 3.66 -16.41
C GLU A 21 32.38 4.09 -15.01
N GLY A 22 32.74 3.12 -14.17
CA GLY A 22 33.16 3.37 -12.78
C GLY A 22 32.05 3.87 -11.84
N LYS A 23 30.81 4.07 -12.30
CA LYS A 23 29.65 4.37 -11.46
C LYS A 23 28.74 3.15 -11.35
N ARG A 24 27.98 3.09 -10.26
CA ARG A 24 26.94 2.07 -10.08
C ARG A 24 25.75 2.38 -11.01
N ASN A 25 25.52 1.51 -12.00
CA ASN A 25 24.43 1.65 -12.96
C ASN A 25 23.28 0.69 -12.60
N ILE A 26 22.10 1.25 -12.33
CA ILE A 26 20.94 0.49 -11.87
C ILE A 26 19.84 0.55 -12.92
N LEU A 27 19.48 -0.62 -13.45
CA LEU A 27 18.32 -0.79 -14.31
C LEU A 27 17.16 -1.29 -13.48
N ILE A 28 16.07 -0.54 -13.45
CA ILE A 28 14.89 -0.85 -12.64
C ILE A 28 13.72 -1.14 -13.57
N THR A 29 13.05 -2.26 -13.32
CA THR A 29 11.81 -2.61 -14.02
C THR A 29 10.70 -2.89 -13.02
N SER A 30 9.48 -2.50 -13.39
CA SER A 30 8.25 -2.93 -12.73
C SER A 30 7.52 -3.86 -13.67
N ALA A 31 6.84 -4.87 -13.12
CA ALA A 31 5.95 -5.73 -13.89
C ALA A 31 5.03 -4.90 -14.79
N LEU A 32 4.96 -5.27 -16.06
CA LEU A 32 4.13 -4.58 -17.05
C LEU A 32 2.65 -4.80 -16.69
N PRO A 33 1.89 -3.76 -16.29
CA PRO A 33 0.46 -3.89 -16.09
C PRO A 33 -0.24 -4.31 -17.39
N TYR A 34 -1.16 -5.27 -17.26
CA TYR A 34 -2.00 -5.66 -18.38
C TYR A 34 -2.97 -4.54 -18.73
N VAL A 35 -2.98 -4.13 -20.00
CA VAL A 35 -3.60 -2.88 -20.45
C VAL A 35 -5.12 -2.88 -20.33
N ASN A 36 -5.78 -4.03 -20.38
CA ASN A 36 -7.24 -4.07 -20.56
C ASN A 36 -8.06 -3.71 -19.30
N ASN A 37 -7.41 -3.28 -18.21
CA ASN A 37 -8.07 -2.94 -16.95
C ASN A 37 -7.40 -1.75 -16.26
N VAL A 38 -8.22 -0.87 -15.67
CA VAL A 38 -7.72 0.18 -14.78
C VAL A 38 -7.01 -0.46 -13.58
N PRO A 39 -5.78 -0.03 -13.22
CA PRO A 39 -5.06 -0.61 -12.10
C PRO A 39 -5.72 -0.21 -10.77
N HIS A 40 -5.85 -1.17 -9.86
CA HIS A 40 -6.27 -0.91 -8.48
C HIS A 40 -5.07 -0.69 -7.55
N LEU A 41 -5.31 -0.25 -6.32
CA LEU A 41 -4.24 0.06 -5.36
C LEU A 41 -3.27 -1.11 -5.14
N GLY A 42 -3.78 -2.35 -5.13
CA GLY A 42 -2.96 -3.56 -5.07
C GLY A 42 -1.96 -3.72 -6.21
N ASN A 43 -2.35 -3.41 -7.46
CA ASN A 43 -1.40 -3.43 -8.59
C ASN A 43 -0.35 -2.33 -8.45
N ILE A 44 -0.76 -1.15 -7.95
CA ILE A 44 0.11 0.01 -7.77
C ILE A 44 1.19 -0.30 -6.73
N ILE A 45 0.79 -0.69 -5.51
CA ILE A 45 1.75 -0.99 -4.42
C ILE A 45 2.64 -2.17 -4.75
N GLY A 46 2.10 -3.22 -5.37
CA GLY A 46 2.86 -4.45 -5.62
C GLY A 46 3.95 -4.31 -6.69
N CYS A 47 3.84 -3.30 -7.56
CA CYS A 47 4.72 -3.13 -8.71
C CYS A 47 5.25 -1.69 -8.78
N VAL A 48 4.50 -0.79 -9.43
CA VAL A 48 5.02 0.52 -9.87
C VAL A 48 5.41 1.47 -8.73
N LEU A 49 4.65 1.48 -7.63
CA LEU A 49 4.96 2.35 -6.49
C LEU A 49 6.18 1.84 -5.71
N SER A 50 6.31 0.52 -5.56
CA SER A 50 7.51 -0.07 -4.94
C SER A 50 8.78 0.22 -5.73
N ALA A 51 8.72 0.06 -7.05
CA ALA A 51 9.84 0.36 -7.94
C ALA A 51 10.18 1.85 -7.98
N ASP A 52 9.18 2.73 -7.96
CA ASP A 52 9.37 4.18 -7.91
C ASP A 52 10.15 4.63 -6.68
N VAL A 53 9.78 4.11 -5.51
CA VAL A 53 10.49 4.40 -4.25
C VAL A 53 11.96 4.01 -4.38
N PHE A 54 12.26 2.81 -4.88
CA PHE A 54 13.65 2.40 -5.04
C PHE A 54 14.38 3.23 -6.12
N ALA A 55 13.72 3.57 -7.23
CA ALA A 55 14.30 4.41 -8.28
C ALA A 55 14.66 5.81 -7.78
N ARG A 56 13.76 6.44 -7.02
CA ARG A 56 14.02 7.74 -6.37
C ARG A 56 15.15 7.64 -5.36
N TYR A 57 15.16 6.61 -4.53
CA TYR A 57 16.27 6.34 -3.62
C TYR A 57 17.61 6.21 -4.36
N CYS A 58 17.69 5.43 -5.45
CA CYS A 58 18.92 5.31 -6.24
C CYS A 58 19.38 6.66 -6.80
N ARG A 59 18.46 7.49 -7.30
CA ARG A 59 18.78 8.83 -7.79
C ARG A 59 19.25 9.74 -6.65
N LEU A 60 18.62 9.66 -5.48
CA LEU A 60 18.99 10.40 -4.27
C LEU A 60 20.40 10.04 -3.76
N ARG A 61 20.80 8.78 -3.91
CA ARG A 61 22.19 8.32 -3.65
C ARG A 61 23.21 8.77 -4.69
N GLY A 62 22.76 9.34 -5.81
CA GLY A 62 23.62 9.72 -6.94
C GLY A 62 23.96 8.56 -7.89
N TYR A 63 23.28 7.41 -7.77
CA TYR A 63 23.49 6.29 -8.68
C TYR A 63 22.96 6.60 -10.07
N ASN A 64 23.58 5.98 -11.07
CA ASN A 64 23.08 6.08 -12.43
C ASN A 64 21.91 5.12 -12.63
N ALA A 65 20.71 5.54 -12.23
CA ALA A 65 19.50 4.73 -12.38
C ALA A 65 18.65 5.12 -13.58
N ILE A 66 18.07 4.12 -14.26
CA ILE A 66 16.90 4.27 -15.14
C ILE A 66 15.76 3.36 -14.66
N TYR A 67 14.53 3.87 -14.71
CA TYR A 67 13.33 3.14 -14.34
C TYR A 67 12.37 3.01 -15.52
N VAL A 68 12.20 1.78 -16.00
CA VAL A 68 11.43 1.45 -17.21
C VAL A 68 10.21 0.59 -16.86
N CYS A 69 9.08 0.92 -17.45
CA CYS A 69 7.86 0.12 -17.40
C CYS A 69 7.03 0.37 -18.67
N GLY A 70 5.85 -0.22 -18.76
CA GLY A 70 4.94 -0.02 -19.88
C GLY A 70 3.71 -0.91 -19.75
N THR A 71 2.85 -0.87 -20.76
CA THR A 71 1.66 -1.72 -20.80
C THR A 71 1.94 -3.03 -21.54
N ASP A 72 1.48 -4.14 -20.95
CA ASP A 72 1.35 -5.43 -21.63
C ASP A 72 0.01 -5.46 -22.38
N GLU A 73 0.07 -5.58 -23.70
CA GLU A 73 -1.04 -5.26 -24.60
C GLU A 73 -1.54 -6.43 -25.43
N TYR A 74 -0.77 -7.52 -25.50
CA TYR A 74 -1.09 -8.65 -26.36
C TYR A 74 -1.93 -9.72 -25.67
N GLY A 75 -2.38 -10.70 -26.46
CA GLY A 75 -3.08 -11.88 -25.95
C GLY A 75 -4.60 -11.79 -25.99
N THR A 76 -5.21 -12.94 -25.67
CA THR A 76 -6.65 -13.18 -25.84
C THR A 76 -7.52 -12.22 -25.05
N ALA A 77 -7.09 -11.80 -23.86
CA ALA A 77 -7.93 -10.98 -22.99
C ALA A 77 -8.10 -9.55 -23.54
N THR A 78 -7.13 -9.02 -24.30
CA THR A 78 -7.29 -7.80 -25.09
C THR A 78 -8.29 -8.01 -26.22
N GLU A 79 -8.19 -9.08 -27.00
CA GLU A 79 -9.14 -9.36 -28.08
C GLU A 79 -10.58 -9.52 -27.55
N THR A 80 -10.77 -10.25 -26.44
CA THR A 80 -12.08 -10.41 -25.79
C THR A 80 -12.62 -9.07 -25.34
N LYS A 81 -11.82 -8.25 -24.65
CA LYS A 81 -12.26 -6.94 -24.16
C LYS A 81 -12.57 -5.97 -25.30
N ALA A 82 -11.79 -6.02 -26.39
CA ALA A 82 -12.03 -5.24 -27.60
C ALA A 82 -13.38 -5.61 -28.23
N MET A 83 -13.70 -6.92 -28.32
CA MET A 83 -15.01 -7.39 -28.78
C MET A 83 -16.15 -6.93 -27.86
N GLU A 84 -15.99 -7.00 -26.53
CA GLU A 84 -16.99 -6.51 -25.57
C GLU A 84 -17.25 -4.99 -25.68
N GLU A 85 -16.21 -4.20 -25.95
CA GLU A 85 -16.31 -2.74 -26.12
C GLU A 85 -16.55 -2.32 -27.58
N ASN A 86 -16.81 -3.27 -28.50
CA ASN A 86 -17.03 -3.05 -29.93
C ASN A 86 -15.94 -2.18 -30.60
N CYS A 87 -14.67 -2.47 -30.33
CA CYS A 87 -13.52 -1.78 -30.91
C CYS A 87 -12.42 -2.76 -31.32
N THR A 88 -11.37 -2.27 -31.97
CA THR A 88 -10.18 -3.07 -32.31
C THR A 88 -9.27 -3.25 -31.09
N PRO A 89 -8.46 -4.34 -31.04
CA PRO A 89 -7.45 -4.51 -30.00
C PRO A 89 -6.50 -3.32 -29.86
N LYS A 90 -6.15 -2.66 -30.97
CA LYS A 90 -5.32 -1.46 -30.94
C LYS A 90 -6.01 -0.28 -30.24
N GLU A 91 -7.26 0.01 -30.59
CA GLU A 91 -8.03 1.13 -30.00
C GLU A 91 -8.22 0.95 -28.50
N ILE A 92 -8.49 -0.27 -28.03
CA ILE A 92 -8.61 -0.52 -26.60
C ILE A 92 -7.28 -0.36 -25.87
N CYS A 93 -6.18 -0.84 -26.45
CA CYS A 93 -4.86 -0.65 -25.89
C CYS A 93 -4.49 0.84 -25.83
N ASP A 94 -4.76 1.60 -26.89
CA ASP A 94 -4.51 3.05 -26.94
C ASP A 94 -5.28 3.79 -25.84
N LYS A 95 -6.57 3.46 -25.66
CA LYS A 95 -7.44 4.00 -24.61
C LYS A 95 -6.89 3.73 -23.22
N TYR A 96 -6.61 2.47 -22.89
CA TYR A 96 -6.22 2.14 -21.53
C TYR A 96 -4.75 2.45 -21.24
N HIS A 97 -3.84 2.42 -22.22
CA HIS A 97 -2.47 2.91 -22.02
C HIS A 97 -2.46 4.36 -21.55
N ALA A 98 -3.31 5.21 -22.15
CA ALA A 98 -3.48 6.59 -21.70
C ALA A 98 -3.99 6.67 -20.25
N ILE A 99 -4.99 5.85 -19.89
CA ILE A 99 -5.52 5.78 -18.51
C ILE A 99 -4.44 5.37 -17.51
N HIS A 100 -3.65 4.33 -17.82
CA HIS A 100 -2.52 3.91 -16.98
C HIS A 100 -1.52 5.03 -16.77
N LYS A 101 -1.13 5.71 -17.87
CA LYS A 101 -0.18 6.83 -17.83
C LYS A 101 -0.70 7.98 -16.96
N GLU A 102 -1.98 8.32 -17.05
CA GLU A 102 -2.60 9.35 -16.23
C GLU A 102 -2.65 8.98 -14.75
N VAL A 103 -3.02 7.74 -14.43
CA VAL A 103 -3.04 7.23 -13.06
C VAL A 103 -1.63 7.28 -12.47
N TYR A 104 -0.63 6.74 -13.17
CA TYR A 104 0.73 6.70 -12.65
C TYR A 104 1.36 8.09 -12.55
N LYS A 105 1.04 9.00 -13.47
CA LYS A 105 1.41 10.42 -13.35
C LYS A 105 0.79 11.05 -12.10
N TRP A 106 -0.48 10.78 -11.80
CA TRP A 106 -1.14 11.31 -10.60
C TRP A 106 -0.54 10.73 -9.31
N PHE A 107 -0.21 9.42 -9.30
CA PHE A 107 0.53 8.77 -8.21
C PHE A 107 2.00 9.21 -8.11
N ASN A 108 2.44 10.16 -8.94
CA ASN A 108 3.79 10.69 -9.00
C ASN A 108 4.85 9.59 -9.21
N ILE A 109 4.57 8.66 -10.12
CA ILE A 109 5.52 7.63 -10.53
C ILE A 109 6.49 8.22 -11.55
N SER A 110 7.78 8.11 -11.27
CA SER A 110 8.87 8.77 -11.98
C SER A 110 9.60 7.83 -12.95
N PHE A 111 8.86 7.32 -13.93
CA PHE A 111 9.47 6.54 -15.02
C PHE A 111 10.46 7.41 -15.82
N ASP A 112 11.59 6.82 -16.20
CA ASP A 112 12.42 7.35 -17.28
C ASP A 112 11.77 7.05 -18.64
N GLU A 113 11.16 5.87 -18.79
CA GLU A 113 10.33 5.52 -19.93
C GLU A 113 9.10 4.69 -19.51
N PHE A 114 7.92 5.06 -20.03
CA PHE A 114 6.68 4.28 -19.89
C PHE A 114 6.15 3.91 -21.28
N GLY A 115 6.62 2.77 -21.79
CA GLY A 115 6.38 2.32 -23.16
C GLY A 115 5.24 1.33 -23.32
N ARG A 116 5.29 0.57 -24.42
CA ARG A 116 4.22 -0.33 -24.88
C ARG A 116 4.80 -1.58 -25.53
N THR A 117 4.20 -2.72 -25.27
CA THR A 117 4.54 -4.00 -25.94
C THR A 117 4.02 -4.06 -27.38
N SER A 118 3.00 -3.28 -27.76
CA SER A 118 2.49 -3.24 -29.14
C SER A 118 3.34 -2.38 -30.11
N SER A 119 4.66 -2.35 -29.90
CA SER A 119 5.60 -1.52 -30.66
C SER A 119 6.36 -2.32 -31.73
N GLN A 120 6.95 -1.58 -32.69
CA GLN A 120 7.82 -2.18 -33.70
C GLN A 120 9.09 -2.77 -33.05
N GLN A 121 9.65 -2.08 -32.06
CA GLN A 121 10.81 -2.53 -31.28
C GLN A 121 10.54 -3.85 -30.57
N GLN A 122 9.33 -4.08 -30.04
CA GLN A 122 8.96 -5.38 -29.47
C GLN A 122 9.07 -6.48 -30.51
N THR A 123 8.52 -6.26 -31.71
CA THR A 123 8.57 -7.26 -32.79
C THR A 123 10.01 -7.59 -33.16
N GLU A 124 10.85 -6.58 -33.34
CA GLU A 124 12.25 -6.76 -33.72
C GLU A 124 13.06 -7.51 -32.66
N VAL A 125 12.98 -7.08 -31.40
CA VAL A 125 13.74 -7.69 -30.29
C VAL A 125 13.24 -9.11 -30.01
N CYS A 126 11.92 -9.32 -29.96
CA CYS A 126 11.35 -10.65 -29.72
C CYS A 126 11.73 -11.64 -30.83
N GLN A 127 11.63 -11.22 -32.11
CA GLN A 127 12.02 -12.07 -33.23
C GLN A 127 13.53 -12.33 -33.27
N ALA A 128 14.37 -11.38 -32.85
CA ALA A 128 15.81 -11.59 -32.74
C ALA A 128 16.16 -12.66 -31.69
N ILE A 129 15.57 -12.57 -30.50
CA ILE A 129 15.73 -13.57 -29.42
C ILE A 129 15.22 -14.94 -29.89
N PHE A 130 14.05 -14.99 -30.51
CA PHE A 130 13.49 -16.23 -31.07
C PHE A 130 14.43 -16.90 -32.07
N LYS A 131 14.99 -16.13 -33.03
CA LYS A 131 15.92 -16.67 -34.03
C LYS A 131 17.16 -17.28 -33.37
N LYS A 132 17.69 -16.67 -32.31
CA LYS A 132 18.81 -17.23 -31.54
C LYS A 132 18.43 -18.55 -30.86
N LEU A 133 17.26 -18.61 -30.21
CA LEU A 133 16.76 -19.85 -29.60
C LEU A 133 16.57 -20.97 -30.62
N LEU A 134 16.01 -20.64 -31.80
CA LEU A 134 15.83 -21.59 -32.89
C LEU A 134 17.18 -22.12 -33.40
N ASN A 135 18.13 -21.23 -33.68
CA ASN A 135 19.47 -21.60 -34.18
C ASN A 135 20.27 -22.44 -33.17
N ASN A 136 20.04 -22.23 -31.88
CA ASN A 136 20.69 -22.97 -30.80
C ASN A 136 19.94 -24.27 -30.41
N ASN A 137 18.89 -24.65 -31.15
CA ASN A 137 18.10 -25.87 -30.95
C ASN A 137 17.41 -25.98 -29.59
N TRP A 138 16.94 -24.86 -29.03
CA TRP A 138 16.15 -24.85 -27.77
C TRP A 138 14.63 -24.96 -27.98
N LEU A 139 14.19 -25.15 -29.22
CA LEU A 139 12.78 -25.15 -29.59
C LEU A 139 12.38 -26.50 -30.19
N SER A 140 11.19 -26.97 -29.84
CA SER A 140 10.56 -28.16 -30.45
C SER A 140 9.21 -27.81 -31.07
N GLU A 141 8.76 -28.64 -32.01
CA GLU A 141 7.42 -28.58 -32.61
C GLU A 141 6.58 -29.73 -32.02
N ASN A 142 5.37 -29.41 -31.55
CA ASN A 142 4.41 -30.42 -31.10
C ASN A 142 2.99 -30.04 -31.53
N THR A 143 2.14 -31.04 -31.75
CA THR A 143 0.75 -30.87 -32.16
C THR A 143 -0.16 -30.87 -30.93
N MET A 144 -1.07 -29.91 -30.86
CA MET A 144 -2.08 -29.81 -29.80
C MET A 144 -3.48 -29.89 -30.40
N GLN A 145 -4.42 -30.41 -29.62
CA GLN A 145 -5.84 -30.39 -29.95
C GLN A 145 -6.51 -29.17 -29.33
N GLN A 146 -7.19 -28.39 -30.16
CA GLN A 146 -7.95 -27.22 -29.72
C GLN A 146 -9.31 -27.18 -30.40
N LEU A 147 -10.27 -26.52 -29.76
CA LEU A 147 -11.58 -26.29 -30.36
C LEU A 147 -11.50 -25.19 -31.43
N TYR A 148 -12.01 -25.49 -32.62
CA TYR A 148 -12.06 -24.59 -33.76
C TYR A 148 -13.51 -24.29 -34.13
N CYS A 149 -13.83 -23.01 -34.28
CA CYS A 149 -15.14 -22.57 -34.74
C CYS A 149 -15.11 -22.31 -36.24
N ASP A 150 -15.84 -23.11 -37.02
CA ASP A 150 -15.90 -22.96 -38.48
C ASP A 150 -16.59 -21.67 -38.93
N THR A 151 -17.54 -21.15 -38.13
CA THR A 151 -18.22 -19.88 -38.39
C THR A 151 -17.31 -18.68 -38.14
N CYS A 152 -16.63 -18.64 -36.99
CA CYS A 152 -15.69 -17.56 -36.65
C CYS A 152 -14.33 -17.72 -37.33
N LYS A 153 -14.08 -18.87 -38.00
CA LYS A 153 -12.82 -19.24 -38.66
C LYS A 153 -11.58 -19.04 -37.78
N ARG A 154 -11.67 -19.45 -36.51
CA ARG A 154 -10.58 -19.34 -35.53
C ARG A 154 -10.59 -20.48 -34.52
N PHE A 155 -9.43 -20.74 -33.95
CA PHE A 155 -9.32 -21.51 -32.71
C PHE A 155 -9.91 -20.70 -31.55
N LEU A 156 -10.55 -21.39 -30.62
CA LEU A 156 -11.19 -20.80 -29.46
C LEU A 156 -10.29 -20.99 -28.24
N ALA A 157 -9.88 -19.89 -27.64
CA ALA A 157 -9.34 -19.92 -26.29
C ALA A 157 -10.42 -20.37 -25.29
N ASP A 158 -10.01 -20.93 -24.16
CA ASP A 158 -10.89 -21.52 -23.14
C ASP A 158 -12.02 -20.57 -22.71
N ARG A 159 -11.73 -19.26 -22.61
CA ARG A 159 -12.70 -18.21 -22.24
C ARG A 159 -13.79 -17.94 -23.30
N LEU A 160 -13.57 -18.39 -24.54
CA LEU A 160 -14.50 -18.28 -25.67
C LEU A 160 -15.27 -19.60 -25.91
N VAL A 161 -15.09 -20.59 -25.03
CA VAL A 161 -15.81 -21.86 -25.05
C VAL A 161 -16.70 -21.93 -23.82
N GLU A 162 -17.96 -22.29 -24.03
CA GLU A 162 -18.90 -22.63 -22.98
C GLU A 162 -19.60 -23.95 -23.32
N GLY A 163 -20.06 -24.69 -22.32
CA GLY A 163 -20.72 -25.98 -22.54
C GLY A 163 -21.23 -26.58 -21.25
N THR A 164 -21.71 -27.82 -21.32
CA THR A 164 -22.18 -28.56 -20.16
C THR A 164 -21.01 -29.20 -19.42
N CYS A 165 -20.97 -29.01 -18.10
CA CYS A 165 -19.91 -29.54 -17.23
C CYS A 165 -19.87 -31.07 -17.29
N PRO A 166 -18.73 -31.68 -17.64
CA PRO A 166 -18.60 -33.14 -17.74
C PRO A 166 -18.48 -33.82 -16.36
N THR A 167 -18.45 -33.06 -15.26
CA THR A 167 -18.31 -33.62 -13.92
C THR A 167 -19.60 -34.37 -13.52
N PRO A 168 -19.51 -35.67 -13.20
CA PRO A 168 -20.68 -36.46 -12.80
C PRO A 168 -21.45 -35.79 -11.66
N GLY A 169 -22.77 -35.65 -11.82
CA GLY A 169 -23.66 -35.03 -10.83
C GLY A 169 -23.70 -33.50 -10.83
N CYS A 170 -22.86 -32.80 -11.61
CA CYS A 170 -22.88 -31.34 -11.70
C CYS A 170 -23.89 -30.85 -12.75
N ASN A 171 -23.77 -31.36 -13.99
CA ASN A 171 -24.60 -31.02 -15.16
C ASN A 171 -24.88 -29.51 -15.28
N TYR A 172 -23.86 -28.68 -15.11
CA TYR A 172 -23.99 -27.23 -15.25
C TYR A 172 -23.85 -26.85 -16.73
N ASP A 173 -24.91 -26.36 -17.35
CA ASP A 173 -25.01 -26.17 -18.81
C ASP A 173 -24.23 -24.97 -19.37
N SER A 174 -23.59 -24.19 -18.52
CA SER A 174 -22.82 -22.99 -18.90
C SER A 174 -21.44 -22.97 -18.25
N ALA A 175 -20.83 -24.15 -18.09
CA ALA A 175 -19.44 -24.25 -17.66
C ALA A 175 -18.52 -23.62 -18.71
N ARG A 176 -17.49 -22.91 -18.25
CA ARG A 176 -16.46 -22.34 -19.12
C ARG A 176 -15.44 -23.41 -19.50
N GLY A 177 -14.69 -23.17 -20.56
CA GLY A 177 -13.66 -24.10 -21.05
C GLY A 177 -12.58 -24.45 -20.01
N ASP A 178 -12.30 -23.55 -19.06
CA ASP A 178 -11.24 -23.69 -18.05
C ASP A 178 -11.74 -24.10 -16.67
N GLN A 179 -12.98 -23.72 -16.30
CA GLN A 179 -13.53 -23.99 -14.98
C GLN A 179 -15.07 -23.98 -14.98
N CYS A 180 -15.66 -24.94 -14.26
CA CYS A 180 -17.08 -24.92 -13.93
C CYS A 180 -17.36 -24.04 -12.71
N GLU A 181 -18.24 -23.04 -12.86
CA GLU A 181 -18.60 -22.13 -11.75
C GLU A 181 -19.48 -22.80 -10.68
N LYS A 182 -20.19 -23.88 -11.02
CA LYS A 182 -21.06 -24.60 -10.08
C LYS A 182 -20.30 -25.55 -9.15
N CYS A 183 -19.41 -26.38 -9.68
CA CYS A 183 -18.66 -27.35 -8.88
C CYS A 183 -17.20 -26.96 -8.61
N GLY A 184 -16.72 -25.85 -9.20
CA GLY A 184 -15.36 -25.35 -9.02
C GLY A 184 -14.27 -26.15 -9.74
N LYS A 185 -14.60 -27.28 -10.38
CA LYS A 185 -13.64 -28.15 -11.06
C LYS A 185 -12.98 -27.43 -12.24
N LEU A 186 -11.65 -27.57 -12.35
CA LEU A 186 -10.89 -27.18 -13.53
C LEU A 186 -11.18 -28.16 -14.67
N LEU A 187 -11.43 -27.63 -15.85
CA LEU A 187 -11.82 -28.38 -17.04
C LEU A 187 -10.84 -28.12 -18.17
N ASN A 188 -10.75 -29.06 -19.10
CA ASN A 188 -10.21 -28.78 -20.43
C ASN A 188 -11.38 -28.48 -21.39
N PRO A 189 -11.27 -27.50 -22.30
CA PRO A 189 -12.37 -27.15 -23.19
C PRO A 189 -12.84 -28.32 -24.05
N THR A 190 -11.92 -29.21 -24.43
CA THR A 190 -12.19 -30.43 -25.22
C THR A 190 -13.00 -31.48 -24.45
N GLU A 191 -13.10 -31.37 -23.13
CA GLU A 191 -13.87 -32.29 -22.27
C GLU A 191 -15.32 -31.80 -22.05
N LEU A 192 -15.64 -30.55 -22.40
CA LEU A 192 -16.99 -30.03 -22.27
C LEU A 192 -17.98 -30.84 -23.12
N GLN A 193 -19.14 -31.14 -22.55
CA GLN A 193 -20.27 -31.70 -23.29
C GLN A 193 -20.99 -30.57 -24.02
N ASP A 194 -21.43 -30.82 -25.26
CA ASP A 194 -22.08 -29.84 -26.13
C ASP A 194 -21.39 -28.46 -26.14
N PRO A 195 -20.08 -28.40 -26.48
CA PRO A 195 -19.36 -27.14 -26.48
C PRO A 195 -19.99 -26.18 -27.48
N ARG A 196 -20.01 -24.90 -27.12
CA ARG A 196 -20.53 -23.79 -27.90
C ARG A 196 -19.50 -22.66 -27.91
N CYS A 197 -19.40 -22.01 -29.06
CA CYS A 197 -18.58 -20.81 -29.20
C CYS A 197 -19.32 -19.64 -28.56
N LYS A 198 -18.74 -19.00 -27.54
CA LYS A 198 -19.37 -17.85 -26.84
C LYS A 198 -19.69 -16.68 -27.79
N VAL A 199 -19.03 -16.60 -28.94
CA VAL A 199 -19.16 -15.49 -29.89
C VAL A 199 -20.30 -15.70 -30.89
N CYS A 200 -20.45 -16.90 -31.47
CA CYS A 200 -21.47 -17.16 -32.48
C CYS A 200 -22.50 -18.22 -32.08
N GLN A 201 -22.36 -18.79 -30.88
CA GLN A 201 -23.22 -19.82 -30.28
C GLN A 201 -23.23 -21.18 -31.01
N ASN A 202 -22.54 -21.32 -32.14
CA ASN A 202 -22.39 -22.59 -32.86
C ASN A 202 -21.39 -23.54 -32.18
N SER A 203 -21.58 -24.84 -32.39
CA SER A 203 -20.69 -25.89 -31.87
C SER A 203 -19.32 -25.88 -32.56
N PRO A 204 -18.21 -25.76 -31.82
CA PRO A 204 -16.87 -25.92 -32.36
C PRO A 204 -16.50 -27.41 -32.50
N ARG A 205 -15.52 -27.70 -33.35
CA ARG A 205 -14.94 -29.05 -33.51
C ARG A 205 -13.50 -29.09 -33.03
N ILE A 206 -13.06 -30.24 -32.54
CA ILE A 206 -11.64 -30.44 -32.20
C ILE A 206 -10.83 -30.47 -33.50
N ARG A 207 -9.72 -29.73 -33.52
CA ARG A 207 -8.78 -29.67 -34.64
C ARG A 207 -7.35 -29.64 -34.11
N ASP A 208 -6.49 -30.38 -34.80
CA ASP A 208 -5.05 -30.38 -34.55
C ASP A 208 -4.41 -29.06 -35.01
N THR A 209 -3.50 -28.54 -34.21
CA THR A 209 -2.76 -27.31 -34.49
C THR A 209 -1.32 -27.44 -33.96
N ASN A 210 -0.34 -27.15 -34.81
CA ASN A 210 1.07 -27.25 -34.43
C ASN A 210 1.50 -26.02 -33.63
N HIS A 211 2.40 -26.22 -32.68
CA HIS A 211 2.94 -25.17 -31.84
C HIS A 211 4.43 -25.36 -31.61
N LEU A 212 5.14 -24.25 -31.40
CA LEU A 212 6.51 -24.24 -30.90
C LEU A 212 6.55 -24.23 -29.38
N PHE A 213 7.48 -24.96 -28.81
CA PHE A 213 7.74 -25.07 -27.38
C PHE A 213 9.18 -24.68 -27.08
N LEU A 214 9.38 -23.96 -25.98
CA LEU A 214 10.69 -23.76 -25.37
C LEU A 214 11.02 -24.98 -24.50
N GLU A 215 12.13 -25.65 -24.80
CA GLU A 215 12.61 -26.83 -24.10
C GLU A 215 13.30 -26.47 -22.78
N LEU A 216 12.50 -26.00 -21.80
CA LEU A 216 12.98 -25.72 -20.45
C LEU A 216 13.71 -26.89 -19.76
N PRO A 217 13.31 -28.17 -19.92
CA PRO A 217 14.03 -29.28 -19.31
C PRO A 217 15.51 -29.32 -19.70
N LEU A 218 15.84 -28.95 -20.94
CA LEU A 218 17.21 -28.96 -21.46
C LEU A 218 18.04 -27.77 -20.96
N LEU A 219 17.38 -26.68 -20.52
CA LEU A 219 18.02 -25.49 -19.96
C LEU A 219 18.16 -25.53 -18.43
N LYS A 220 17.67 -26.60 -17.80
CA LYS A 220 17.54 -26.71 -16.34
C LYS A 220 18.85 -26.44 -15.61
N ASP A 221 19.94 -27.10 -15.98
CA ASP A 221 21.20 -27.03 -15.23
C ASP A 221 21.76 -25.60 -15.23
N LYS A 222 21.76 -24.93 -16.39
CA LYS A 222 22.17 -23.52 -16.52
C LYS A 222 21.29 -22.57 -15.72
N LEU A 223 19.98 -22.85 -15.69
CA LEU A 223 19.03 -22.05 -14.94
C LEU A 223 19.22 -22.22 -13.43
N GLU A 224 19.40 -23.45 -12.95
CA GLU A 224 19.63 -23.73 -11.53
C GLU A 224 20.94 -23.11 -11.04
N GLU A 225 22.01 -23.15 -11.84
CA GLU A 225 23.26 -22.45 -11.55
C GLU A 225 23.03 -20.94 -11.38
N TYR A 226 22.33 -20.31 -12.34
CA TYR A 226 21.96 -18.90 -12.28
C TYR A 226 21.13 -18.58 -11.02
N ILE A 227 20.09 -19.35 -10.73
CA ILE A 227 19.21 -19.13 -9.56
C ILE A 227 19.98 -19.28 -8.25
N ASN A 228 20.79 -20.33 -8.11
CA ASN A 228 21.54 -20.61 -6.88
C ASN A 228 22.55 -19.50 -6.58
N HIS A 229 23.22 -18.98 -7.60
CA HIS A 229 24.16 -17.87 -7.44
C HIS A 229 23.42 -16.54 -7.17
N MET A 230 22.45 -16.18 -8.01
CA MET A 230 21.83 -14.86 -7.97
C MET A 230 20.83 -14.67 -6.84
N SER A 231 20.15 -15.73 -6.38
CA SER A 231 19.26 -15.63 -5.23
C SER A 231 19.98 -15.20 -3.96
N LEU A 232 21.24 -15.64 -3.79
CA LEU A 232 22.12 -15.25 -2.69
C LEU A 232 22.75 -13.88 -2.93
N ALA A 233 23.47 -13.71 -4.06
CA ALA A 233 24.17 -12.46 -4.37
C ALA A 233 23.24 -11.25 -4.51
N GLY A 234 22.03 -11.48 -5.01
CA GLY A 234 20.99 -10.48 -5.18
C GLY A 234 20.02 -10.35 -4.01
N SER A 235 20.20 -11.14 -2.93
CA SER A 235 19.34 -11.13 -1.74
C SER A 235 17.83 -11.20 -2.08
N TRP A 236 17.43 -12.21 -2.86
CA TRP A 236 16.04 -12.36 -3.29
C TRP A 236 15.10 -12.51 -2.08
N SER A 237 13.88 -12.01 -2.23
CA SER A 237 12.87 -12.17 -1.18
C SER A 237 12.49 -13.65 -0.99
N GLN A 238 12.20 -14.04 0.25
CA GLN A 238 11.95 -15.44 0.60
C GLN A 238 10.76 -16.05 -0.16
N ASN A 239 9.70 -15.29 -0.38
CA ASN A 239 8.57 -15.70 -1.20
C ASN A 239 8.97 -15.98 -2.67
N ALA A 240 9.90 -15.19 -3.23
CA ALA A 240 10.42 -15.42 -4.58
C ALA A 240 11.22 -16.73 -4.66
N ILE A 241 12.09 -16.97 -3.67
CA ILE A 241 12.89 -18.20 -3.58
C ILE A 241 11.98 -19.43 -3.44
N GLN A 242 10.99 -19.36 -2.55
CA GLN A 242 10.04 -20.45 -2.32
C GLN A 242 9.24 -20.78 -3.58
N ALA A 243 8.67 -19.77 -4.26
CA ALA A 243 7.91 -19.96 -5.49
C ALA A 243 8.78 -20.53 -6.63
N THR A 244 10.03 -20.07 -6.75
CA THR A 244 10.99 -20.55 -7.75
C THR A 244 11.38 -22.00 -7.49
N ASN A 245 11.73 -22.34 -6.23
CA ASN A 245 12.11 -23.70 -5.85
C ASN A 245 10.95 -24.70 -6.00
N ALA A 246 9.71 -24.27 -5.76
CA ALA A 246 8.53 -25.09 -6.02
C ALA A 246 8.43 -25.50 -7.49
N TRP A 247 8.69 -24.56 -8.42
CA TRP A 247 8.71 -24.83 -9.87
C TRP A 247 9.85 -25.78 -10.27
N LEU A 248 11.05 -25.58 -9.72
CA LEU A 248 12.19 -26.47 -9.99
C LEU A 248 11.94 -27.89 -9.48
N LYS A 249 11.32 -28.02 -8.29
CA LYS A 249 11.00 -29.31 -7.67
C LYS A 249 9.92 -30.09 -8.42
N GLU A 250 8.92 -29.42 -9.00
CA GLU A 250 7.91 -30.07 -9.86
C GLU A 250 8.54 -30.68 -11.12
N GLY A 251 9.69 -30.14 -11.53
CA GLY A 251 10.35 -30.46 -12.79
C GLY A 251 9.90 -29.52 -13.90
N LEU A 252 10.87 -28.87 -14.55
CA LEU A 252 10.60 -28.01 -15.69
C LEU A 252 10.03 -28.83 -16.84
N LYS A 253 8.97 -28.33 -17.47
CA LYS A 253 8.28 -28.95 -18.61
C LYS A 253 8.44 -28.06 -19.84
N PRO A 254 8.42 -28.61 -21.07
CA PRO A 254 8.37 -27.79 -22.28
C PRO A 254 7.18 -26.82 -22.23
N ARG A 255 7.40 -25.56 -22.60
CA ARG A 255 6.35 -24.52 -22.55
C ARG A 255 6.03 -24.00 -23.95
N CYS A 256 4.76 -24.06 -24.32
CA CYS A 256 4.29 -23.58 -25.62
C CYS A 256 4.43 -22.05 -25.72
N ILE A 257 5.21 -21.57 -26.68
CA ILE A 257 5.51 -20.15 -26.90
C ILE A 257 4.74 -19.53 -28.06
N THR A 258 3.78 -20.25 -28.68
CA THR A 258 2.98 -19.75 -29.81
C THR A 258 1.49 -19.87 -29.53
N ARG A 259 0.67 -19.02 -30.15
CA ARG A 259 -0.79 -19.05 -30.04
C ARG A 259 -1.47 -18.77 -31.38
N ASP A 260 -2.64 -19.37 -31.54
CA ASP A 260 -3.56 -19.12 -32.66
C ASP A 260 -4.39 -17.84 -32.45
N LEU A 261 -3.70 -16.70 -32.34
CA LEU A 261 -4.30 -15.38 -32.21
C LEU A 261 -3.87 -14.47 -33.36
N LYS A 262 -4.58 -13.37 -33.55
CA LYS A 262 -4.19 -12.33 -34.52
C LYS A 262 -3.50 -11.15 -33.83
N TRP A 263 -3.85 -10.86 -32.58
CA TRP A 263 -3.25 -9.78 -31.80
C TRP A 263 -2.05 -10.28 -30.96
N GLY A 264 -0.85 -10.15 -31.53
CA GLY A 264 0.42 -10.55 -30.91
C GLY A 264 1.60 -10.33 -31.86
N VAL A 265 2.82 -10.57 -31.38
CA VAL A 265 4.02 -10.52 -32.23
C VAL A 265 4.02 -11.70 -33.20
N PRO A 266 4.11 -11.49 -34.53
CA PRO A 266 4.08 -12.57 -35.50
C PRO A 266 5.34 -13.45 -35.43
N VAL A 267 5.17 -14.76 -35.61
CA VAL A 267 6.28 -15.73 -35.57
C VAL A 267 7.02 -15.73 -36.91
N PRO A 268 8.34 -15.44 -36.97
CA PRO A 268 9.10 -15.35 -38.20
C PRO A 268 9.55 -16.75 -38.67
N HIS A 269 8.60 -17.66 -38.90
CA HIS A 269 8.86 -19.04 -39.31
C HIS A 269 7.80 -19.52 -40.32
N ASP A 270 8.22 -20.20 -41.39
CA ASP A 270 7.33 -20.50 -42.52
C ASP A 270 6.10 -21.33 -42.16
N LYS A 271 6.24 -22.31 -41.26
CA LYS A 271 5.13 -23.13 -40.77
C LYS A 271 4.15 -22.40 -39.84
N PHE A 272 4.53 -21.24 -39.29
CA PHE A 272 3.80 -20.56 -38.22
C PHE A 272 3.42 -19.11 -38.57
N LYS A 273 3.38 -18.75 -39.86
CA LYS A 273 3.09 -17.38 -40.33
C LYS A 273 1.76 -16.81 -39.83
N ASP A 274 0.77 -17.67 -39.63
CA ASP A 274 -0.57 -17.27 -39.16
C ASP A 274 -0.72 -17.21 -37.64
N LYS A 275 0.38 -17.44 -36.90
CA LYS A 275 0.42 -17.45 -35.43
C LYS A 275 1.23 -16.30 -34.89
N VAL A 276 0.98 -16.04 -33.61
CA VAL A 276 1.74 -15.06 -32.83
C VAL A 276 2.45 -15.74 -31.66
N PHE A 277 3.45 -15.08 -31.11
CA PHE A 277 4.05 -15.50 -29.85
C PHE A 277 3.04 -15.41 -28.71
N TYR A 278 3.17 -16.35 -27.78
CA TYR A 278 2.38 -16.35 -26.57
C TYR A 278 2.88 -15.26 -25.63
N VAL A 279 1.96 -14.51 -25.03
CA VAL A 279 2.28 -13.38 -24.12
C VAL A 279 3.22 -13.75 -22.97
N TRP A 280 3.19 -15.00 -22.50
CA TRP A 280 4.09 -15.48 -21.45
C TRP A 280 5.56 -15.59 -21.89
N PHE A 281 5.82 -15.63 -23.20
CA PHE A 281 7.15 -15.63 -23.77
C PHE A 281 7.64 -14.20 -24.06
N ASP A 282 6.81 -13.36 -24.69
CA ASP A 282 7.27 -12.05 -25.18
C ASP A 282 7.02 -10.88 -24.21
N ALA A 283 6.10 -10.97 -23.24
CA ALA A 283 5.85 -9.86 -22.32
C ALA A 283 7.09 -9.44 -21.52
N PRO A 284 7.92 -10.35 -20.96
CA PRO A 284 9.18 -9.95 -20.31
C PRO A 284 10.21 -9.35 -21.27
N ILE A 285 10.17 -9.71 -22.56
CA ILE A 285 11.00 -9.07 -23.60
C ILE A 285 10.58 -7.60 -23.78
N GLY A 286 9.35 -7.26 -23.39
CA GLY A 286 8.83 -5.90 -23.30
C GLY A 286 9.77 -4.94 -22.55
N TYR A 287 10.45 -5.36 -21.49
CA TYR A 287 11.40 -4.48 -20.79
C TYR A 287 12.56 -4.04 -21.68
N VAL A 288 13.09 -4.99 -22.47
CA VAL A 288 14.19 -4.76 -23.41
C VAL A 288 13.73 -3.87 -24.56
N SER A 289 12.56 -4.17 -25.14
CA SER A 289 12.03 -3.42 -26.28
C SER A 289 11.61 -2.00 -25.93
N ILE A 290 11.05 -1.78 -24.74
CA ILE A 290 10.75 -0.44 -24.24
C ILE A 290 12.05 0.36 -24.06
N THR A 291 13.11 -0.26 -23.54
CA THR A 291 14.42 0.40 -23.43
C THR A 291 15.03 0.69 -24.81
N SER A 292 14.82 -0.18 -25.80
CA SER A 292 15.17 0.05 -27.21
C SER A 292 14.39 1.23 -27.82
N GLY A 293 13.13 1.42 -27.43
CA GLY A 293 12.35 2.60 -27.78
C GLY A 293 12.85 3.88 -27.12
N PHE A 294 13.43 3.78 -25.92
CA PHE A 294 14.01 4.91 -25.17
C PHE A 294 15.37 5.36 -25.73
N THR A 295 16.22 4.42 -26.14
CA THR A 295 17.55 4.72 -26.70
C THR A 295 18.01 3.67 -27.72
N THR A 296 18.67 4.15 -28.78
CA THR A 296 19.29 3.27 -29.78
C THR A 296 20.45 2.44 -29.20
N GLU A 297 21.05 2.87 -28.09
CA GLU A 297 22.16 2.18 -27.43
C GLU A 297 21.68 1.31 -26.25
N TRP A 298 20.46 0.77 -26.32
CA TRP A 298 19.82 -0.02 -25.25
C TRP A 298 20.62 -1.26 -24.84
N GLU A 299 21.43 -1.82 -25.74
CA GLU A 299 22.31 -2.94 -25.44
C GLU A 299 23.33 -2.60 -24.34
N LYS A 300 23.71 -1.33 -24.17
CA LYS A 300 24.57 -0.91 -23.06
C LYS A 300 23.93 -1.18 -21.70
N TRP A 301 22.60 -1.18 -21.61
CA TRP A 301 21.86 -1.52 -20.40
C TRP A 301 21.58 -3.02 -20.29
N TRP A 302 21.17 -3.67 -21.39
CA TRP A 302 20.66 -5.05 -21.37
C TRP A 302 21.65 -6.13 -21.78
N LYS A 303 22.84 -5.76 -22.27
CA LYS A 303 23.93 -6.69 -22.63
C LYS A 303 25.26 -6.28 -21.99
N ASN A 304 25.21 -5.92 -20.71
CA ASN A 304 26.35 -5.39 -19.95
C ASN A 304 26.28 -5.82 -18.47
N PRO A 305 26.23 -7.13 -18.18
CA PRO A 305 26.03 -7.65 -16.83
C PRO A 305 27.14 -7.27 -15.83
N GLU A 306 28.32 -6.92 -16.32
CA GLU A 306 29.48 -6.54 -15.48
C GLU A 306 29.35 -5.13 -14.89
N HIS A 307 28.63 -4.24 -15.57
CA HIS A 307 28.51 -2.82 -15.19
C HIS A 307 27.08 -2.38 -14.87
N VAL A 308 26.08 -3.24 -15.07
CA VAL A 308 24.65 -2.94 -14.85
C VAL A 308 24.02 -3.93 -13.88
N GLU A 309 23.33 -3.40 -12.87
CA GLU A 309 22.55 -4.18 -11.92
C GLU A 309 21.05 -4.08 -12.25
N LEU A 310 20.42 -5.20 -12.61
CA LEU A 310 18.97 -5.25 -12.89
C LEU A 310 18.16 -5.58 -11.62
N TYR A 311 17.23 -4.68 -11.27
CA TYR A 311 16.25 -4.84 -10.21
C TYR A 311 14.84 -4.96 -10.80
N GLN A 312 14.09 -5.98 -10.38
CA GLN A 312 12.72 -6.21 -10.86
C GLN A 312 11.71 -6.22 -9.71
N PHE A 313 10.60 -5.50 -9.89
CA PHE A 313 9.54 -5.35 -8.89
C PHE A 313 8.23 -5.93 -9.41
N MET A 314 7.60 -6.82 -8.65
CA MET A 314 6.37 -7.50 -9.08
C MET A 314 5.55 -8.09 -7.92
N GLY A 315 4.30 -8.46 -8.21
CA GLY A 315 3.51 -9.36 -7.37
C GLY A 315 3.93 -10.82 -7.54
N LYS A 316 3.62 -11.67 -6.54
CA LYS A 316 4.03 -13.09 -6.50
C LYS A 316 3.68 -13.93 -7.72
N ASP A 317 2.57 -13.61 -8.40
CA ASP A 317 2.10 -14.37 -9.57
C ASP A 317 3.08 -14.30 -10.76
N ASN A 318 3.89 -13.23 -10.81
CA ASN A 318 4.85 -13.01 -11.90
C ASN A 318 6.21 -13.69 -11.64
N VAL A 319 6.45 -14.26 -10.46
CA VAL A 319 7.76 -14.80 -10.08
C VAL A 319 8.28 -15.84 -11.07
N PRO A 320 7.52 -16.91 -11.43
CA PRO A 320 8.05 -17.94 -12.32
C PRO A 320 8.44 -17.42 -13.71
N PHE A 321 7.80 -16.33 -14.16
CA PHE A 321 8.14 -15.72 -15.43
C PHE A 321 9.52 -15.05 -15.41
N HIS A 322 9.88 -14.46 -14.28
CA HIS A 322 11.09 -13.66 -14.14
C HIS A 322 12.24 -14.45 -13.53
N THR A 323 11.97 -15.57 -12.86
CA THR A 323 13.00 -16.45 -12.30
C THR A 323 13.23 -17.71 -13.13
N VAL A 324 12.27 -18.13 -13.96
CA VAL A 324 12.38 -19.33 -14.82
C VAL A 324 12.28 -18.96 -16.29
N MET A 325 11.11 -18.52 -16.77
CA MET A 325 10.83 -18.39 -18.22
C MET A 325 11.77 -17.41 -18.94
N PHE A 326 11.87 -16.18 -18.43
CA PHE A 326 12.66 -15.13 -19.05
C PHE A 326 14.17 -15.38 -18.91
N PRO A 327 14.70 -15.77 -17.73
CA PRO A 327 16.10 -16.19 -17.65
C PRO A 327 16.45 -17.34 -18.58
N SER A 328 15.61 -18.40 -18.68
CA SER A 328 15.84 -19.49 -19.65
C SER A 328 15.85 -18.98 -21.09
N THR A 329 14.95 -18.06 -21.43
CA THR A 329 14.89 -17.42 -22.75
C THR A 329 16.19 -16.68 -23.07
N LEU A 330 16.71 -15.88 -22.14
CA LEU A 330 17.96 -15.14 -22.32
C LEU A 330 19.18 -16.07 -22.35
N LEU A 331 19.30 -17.01 -21.40
CA LEU A 331 20.39 -18.00 -21.35
C LEU A 331 20.44 -18.86 -22.62
N GLY A 332 19.28 -19.24 -23.17
CA GLY A 332 19.19 -20.02 -24.41
C GLY A 332 19.75 -19.30 -25.63
N THR A 333 19.80 -17.95 -25.63
CA THR A 333 20.41 -17.20 -26.74
C THR A 333 21.94 -17.35 -26.80
N GLY A 334 22.59 -17.61 -25.66
CA GLY A 334 24.04 -17.61 -25.52
C GLY A 334 24.69 -16.23 -25.61
N GLU A 335 23.93 -15.14 -25.50
CA GLU A 335 24.45 -13.77 -25.51
C GLU A 335 24.70 -13.24 -24.09
N ASN A 336 25.53 -12.19 -23.96
CA ASN A 336 25.93 -11.62 -22.67
C ASN A 336 24.86 -10.69 -22.07
N TRP A 337 23.67 -11.24 -21.76
CA TRP A 337 22.56 -10.45 -21.23
C TRP A 337 22.80 -9.97 -19.79
N THR A 338 22.33 -8.76 -19.49
CA THR A 338 22.17 -8.27 -18.12
C THR A 338 21.03 -9.04 -17.46
N MET A 339 21.39 -10.03 -16.65
CA MET A 339 20.43 -10.86 -15.92
C MET A 339 19.94 -10.17 -14.66
N MET A 340 18.76 -10.56 -14.17
CA MET A 340 18.21 -9.99 -12.94
C MET A 340 19.14 -10.25 -11.76
N LYS A 341 19.56 -9.17 -11.10
CA LYS A 341 20.31 -9.23 -9.84
C LYS A 341 19.34 -9.46 -8.69
N THR A 342 18.39 -8.56 -8.50
CA THR A 342 17.47 -8.59 -7.35
C THR A 342 16.02 -8.58 -7.80
N ILE A 343 15.19 -9.39 -7.14
CA ILE A 343 13.74 -9.40 -7.30
C ILE A 343 13.07 -8.95 -5.99
N SER A 344 12.17 -7.97 -6.09
CA SER A 344 11.32 -7.53 -4.98
C SER A 344 9.89 -7.99 -5.23
N VAL A 345 9.46 -8.98 -4.46
CA VAL A 345 8.14 -9.60 -4.62
C VAL A 345 7.21 -9.21 -3.48
N THR A 346 5.97 -8.90 -3.85
CA THR A 346 4.90 -8.60 -2.90
C THR A 346 3.80 -9.67 -2.88
N GLU A 347 3.23 -9.87 -1.70
CA GLU A 347 1.97 -10.57 -1.49
C GLU A 347 0.78 -9.67 -1.86
N TYR A 348 -0.46 -10.12 -1.63
CA TYR A 348 -1.62 -9.33 -2.06
C TYR A 348 -1.99 -8.22 -1.06
N LEU A 349 -2.38 -7.07 -1.59
CA LEU A 349 -3.18 -6.10 -0.85
C LEU A 349 -4.66 -6.45 -1.06
N ASN A 350 -5.34 -6.78 0.03
CA ASN A 350 -6.78 -7.00 0.09
C ASN A 350 -7.50 -5.69 0.46
N TYR A 351 -8.82 -5.64 0.30
CA TYR A 351 -9.64 -4.45 0.51
C TYR A 351 -10.79 -4.76 1.48
N GLU A 352 -10.78 -4.12 2.65
CA GLU A 352 -11.76 -4.29 3.72
C GLU A 352 -11.99 -5.78 4.06
N ALA A 353 -13.21 -6.31 3.95
CA ALA A 353 -13.47 -7.71 4.27
C ALA A 353 -13.14 -8.70 3.13
N GLY A 354 -12.54 -8.27 2.02
CA GLY A 354 -12.37 -9.12 0.83
C GLY A 354 -11.30 -8.67 -0.16
N LYS A 355 -11.48 -9.06 -1.44
CA LYS A 355 -10.55 -8.73 -2.53
C LYS A 355 -11.08 -7.57 -3.37
N PHE A 356 -10.16 -6.85 -4.03
CA PHE A 356 -10.53 -5.94 -5.11
C PHE A 356 -11.33 -6.69 -6.19
N SER A 357 -12.42 -6.08 -6.66
CA SER A 357 -13.26 -6.68 -7.71
C SER A 357 -13.80 -5.61 -8.64
N LYS A 358 -13.33 -5.61 -9.89
CA LYS A 358 -13.83 -4.67 -10.91
C LYS A 358 -15.30 -4.94 -11.26
N SER A 359 -15.66 -6.21 -11.49
CA SER A 359 -17.04 -6.58 -11.85
C SER A 359 -18.06 -6.24 -10.78
N LYS A 360 -17.68 -6.38 -9.50
CA LYS A 360 -18.53 -6.00 -8.36
C LYS A 360 -18.33 -4.55 -7.90
N GLY A 361 -17.43 -3.81 -8.54
CA GLY A 361 -16.98 -2.48 -8.13
C GLY A 361 -16.53 -2.40 -6.67
N ILE A 362 -15.80 -3.39 -6.16
CA ILE A 362 -15.29 -3.38 -4.78
C ILE A 362 -13.84 -2.89 -4.80
N GLY A 363 -13.56 -1.85 -4.02
CA GLY A 363 -12.23 -1.27 -3.87
C GLY A 363 -12.04 0.05 -4.59
N VAL A 364 -10.87 0.63 -4.34
CA VAL A 364 -10.38 1.88 -4.93
C VAL A 364 -9.50 1.57 -6.13
N PHE A 365 -9.85 2.14 -7.27
CA PHE A 365 -9.05 2.09 -8.50
C PHE A 365 -8.19 3.36 -8.65
N GLY A 366 -7.18 3.32 -9.52
CA GLY A 366 -6.22 4.41 -9.63
C GLY A 366 -6.85 5.76 -10.04
N ASN A 367 -7.91 5.72 -10.86
CA ASN A 367 -8.71 6.89 -11.20
C ASN A 367 -9.61 7.35 -10.04
N ASP A 368 -10.20 6.40 -9.30
CA ASP A 368 -11.02 6.70 -8.12
C ASP A 368 -10.24 7.47 -7.04
N ALA A 369 -8.96 7.11 -6.83
CA ALA A 369 -8.11 7.72 -5.80
C ALA A 369 -7.98 9.25 -5.98
N LYS A 370 -7.84 9.71 -7.23
CA LYS A 370 -7.76 11.13 -7.58
C LYS A 370 -9.04 11.90 -7.19
N ASP A 371 -10.19 11.28 -7.35
CA ASP A 371 -11.49 11.91 -7.11
C ASP A 371 -11.82 12.08 -5.62
N THR A 372 -11.07 11.42 -4.74
CA THR A 372 -11.24 11.55 -3.29
C THR A 372 -10.76 12.90 -2.75
N LYS A 373 -9.94 13.64 -3.50
CA LYS A 373 -9.23 14.86 -3.05
C LYS A 373 -8.28 14.64 -1.86
N ILE A 374 -8.08 13.39 -1.42
CA ILE A 374 -7.01 13.04 -0.49
C ILE A 374 -5.69 13.23 -1.24
N PRO A 375 -4.71 13.95 -0.68
CA PRO A 375 -3.43 14.19 -1.34
C PRO A 375 -2.74 12.88 -1.72
N VAL A 376 -2.05 12.87 -2.86
CA VAL A 376 -1.33 11.68 -3.37
C VAL A 376 -0.36 11.11 -2.33
N GLU A 377 0.28 11.96 -1.50
CA GLU A 377 1.23 11.49 -0.49
C GLU A 377 0.63 10.68 0.62
N VAL A 378 -0.62 10.94 0.96
CA VAL A 378 -1.33 10.12 1.94
C VAL A 378 -1.53 8.71 1.38
N TRP A 379 -1.89 8.59 0.09
CA TRP A 379 -2.01 7.31 -0.59
C TRP A 379 -0.68 6.57 -0.67
N ARG A 380 0.38 7.26 -1.09
CA ARG A 380 1.72 6.67 -1.19
C ARG A 380 2.21 6.20 0.18
N TYR A 381 2.14 7.06 1.18
CA TYR A 381 2.51 6.74 2.57
C TYR A 381 1.76 5.52 3.09
N TYR A 382 0.42 5.53 2.99
CA TYR A 382 -0.42 4.47 3.51
C TYR A 382 -0.13 3.12 2.86
N LEU A 383 -0.02 3.10 1.53
CA LEU A 383 0.27 1.87 0.80
C LEU A 383 1.67 1.34 1.12
N LEU A 384 2.66 2.22 1.34
CA LEU A 384 4.04 1.83 1.64
C LEU A 384 4.23 1.36 3.09
N THR A 385 3.57 1.99 4.06
CA THR A 385 3.59 1.49 5.46
C THR A 385 2.88 0.14 5.58
N ASN A 386 1.89 -0.12 4.71
CA ASN A 386 1.18 -1.38 4.62
C ASN A 386 1.63 -2.25 3.43
N ARG A 387 2.86 -2.05 2.93
CA ARG A 387 3.38 -2.84 1.81
C ARG A 387 3.38 -4.34 2.16
N PRO A 388 2.74 -5.21 1.35
CA PRO A 388 2.67 -6.65 1.61
C PRO A 388 3.98 -7.38 1.26
N GLU A 389 5.01 -7.23 2.11
CA GLU A 389 6.34 -7.83 1.83
C GLU A 389 6.44 -9.31 2.19
N VAL A 390 5.77 -9.75 3.26
CA VAL A 390 5.89 -11.11 3.83
C VAL A 390 4.57 -11.87 3.74
N SER A 391 3.47 -11.19 3.99
CA SER A 391 2.11 -11.75 3.96
C SER A 391 1.16 -10.76 3.29
N ASP A 392 -0.02 -11.26 2.92
CA ASP A 392 -1.11 -10.40 2.48
C ASP A 392 -1.39 -9.30 3.54
N THR A 393 -1.78 -8.12 3.07
CA THR A 393 -2.16 -6.97 3.91
C THR A 393 -3.55 -6.50 3.57
N LEU A 394 -4.12 -5.66 4.44
CA LEU A 394 -5.48 -5.18 4.30
C LEU A 394 -5.53 -3.66 4.22
N PHE A 395 -6.12 -3.14 3.16
CA PHE A 395 -6.54 -1.75 3.10
C PHE A 395 -7.83 -1.58 3.91
N THR A 396 -7.85 -0.64 4.85
CA THR A 396 -9.09 -0.17 5.49
C THR A 396 -9.11 1.35 5.56
N TRP A 397 -10.30 1.94 5.40
CA TRP A 397 -10.45 3.40 5.50
C TRP A 397 -10.15 3.94 6.90
N ALA A 398 -10.46 3.16 7.95
CA ALA A 398 -10.16 3.52 9.33
C ALA A 398 -8.65 3.56 9.60
N ASP A 399 -7.90 2.58 9.08
CA ASP A 399 -6.43 2.58 9.20
C ASP A 399 -5.81 3.71 8.36
N LEU A 400 -6.33 4.00 7.16
CA LEU A 400 -5.88 5.18 6.38
C LEU A 400 -6.03 6.48 7.18
N GLN A 401 -7.17 6.66 7.82
CA GLN A 401 -7.43 7.82 8.69
C GLN A 401 -6.46 7.85 9.87
N ALA A 402 -6.26 6.73 10.56
CA ALA A 402 -5.34 6.67 11.70
C ALA A 402 -3.90 7.03 11.28
N LYS A 403 -3.42 6.51 10.15
CA LYS A 403 -2.09 6.81 9.62
C LYS A 403 -1.95 8.29 9.22
N LEU A 404 -2.96 8.85 8.56
CA LEU A 404 -2.97 10.27 8.22
C LEU A 404 -3.00 11.17 9.47
N ASN A 405 -3.96 10.96 10.37
CA ASN A 405 -4.18 11.87 11.49
C ASN A 405 -3.10 11.72 12.57
N CYS A 406 -2.69 10.49 12.90
CA CYS A 406 -1.74 10.26 13.98
C CYS A 406 -0.28 10.36 13.54
N GLU A 407 0.09 9.82 12.38
CA GLU A 407 1.49 9.73 11.97
C GLU A 407 1.90 10.90 11.05
N LEU A 408 1.08 11.22 10.04
CA LEU A 408 1.41 12.33 9.15
C LEU A 408 1.09 13.69 9.78
N LEU A 409 -0.12 13.90 10.30
CA LEU A 409 -0.54 15.20 10.85
C LEU A 409 0.08 15.46 12.23
N ASN A 410 -0.14 14.58 13.21
CA ASN A 410 0.23 14.83 14.62
C ASN A 410 1.72 14.61 14.93
N ASN A 411 2.47 13.87 14.10
CA ASN A 411 3.92 13.68 14.25
C ASN A 411 4.71 14.50 13.22
N LEU A 412 4.73 14.07 11.95
CA LEU A 412 5.57 14.68 10.92
C LEU A 412 5.21 16.14 10.61
N GLY A 413 3.94 16.39 10.27
CA GLY A 413 3.41 17.72 9.98
C GLY A 413 3.51 18.64 11.18
N ASN A 414 3.22 18.15 12.38
CA ASN A 414 3.36 18.90 13.62
C ASN A 414 4.81 19.31 13.90
N PHE A 415 5.79 18.41 13.72
CA PHE A 415 7.21 18.74 13.89
C PHE A 415 7.61 19.88 12.95
N VAL A 416 7.38 19.71 11.63
CA VAL A 416 7.75 20.72 10.62
C VAL A 416 7.08 22.06 10.91
N ASN A 417 5.78 22.04 11.20
CA ASN A 417 5.03 23.26 11.48
C ASN A 417 5.52 23.97 12.75
N ARG A 418 5.79 23.25 13.85
CA ARG A 418 6.30 23.84 15.10
C ARG A 418 7.64 24.53 14.89
N VAL A 419 8.54 23.89 14.14
CA VAL A 419 9.88 24.44 13.86
C VAL A 419 9.77 25.70 13.02
N LEU A 420 9.12 25.62 11.85
CA LEU A 420 9.08 26.72 10.89
C LEU A 420 8.22 27.88 11.40
N SER A 421 7.08 27.61 12.04
CA SER A 421 6.23 28.65 12.63
C SER A 421 6.91 29.36 13.79
N PHE A 422 7.78 28.71 14.56
CA PHE A 422 8.54 29.39 15.62
C PHE A 422 9.60 30.32 15.02
N ILE A 423 10.33 29.87 14.00
CA ILE A 423 11.33 30.70 13.30
C ILE A 423 10.67 31.90 12.62
N ALA A 424 9.48 31.72 12.03
CA ALA A 424 8.77 32.78 11.32
C ALA A 424 8.18 33.89 12.20
N LYS A 425 8.05 33.70 13.52
CA LYS A 425 7.50 34.71 14.42
C LYS A 425 8.38 35.97 14.48
N ASP A 426 7.73 37.12 14.46
CA ASP A 426 8.38 38.43 14.53
C ASP A 426 8.74 38.78 16.00
N PRO A 427 10.02 39.05 16.31
CA PRO A 427 10.44 39.50 17.65
C PRO A 427 9.92 40.91 18.02
N ALA A 428 9.47 41.73 17.07
CA ALA A 428 9.07 43.12 17.32
C ALA A 428 7.59 43.32 17.74
N LEU A 429 6.78 42.25 17.81
CA LEU A 429 5.35 42.35 18.19
C LEU A 429 5.18 42.21 19.72
N GLU A 430 5.05 43.34 20.42
CA GLU A 430 4.94 43.46 21.89
C GLU A 430 3.64 42.89 22.50
N ASP A 431 2.61 42.65 21.70
CA ASP A 431 1.32 42.11 22.18
C ASP A 431 1.39 40.59 22.37
N SER A 432 2.14 40.13 23.36
CA SER A 432 2.05 38.80 24.01
C SER A 432 2.23 37.53 23.13
N LYS A 433 2.61 37.65 21.84
CA LYS A 433 2.92 36.50 20.95
C LYS A 433 4.21 36.63 20.11
N GLY A 434 5.02 37.69 20.27
CA GLY A 434 6.30 37.86 19.57
C GLY A 434 7.48 37.26 20.34
N VAL A 435 7.92 36.05 19.95
CA VAL A 435 9.19 35.40 20.34
C VAL A 435 9.52 34.41 19.22
N GLY A 436 10.53 34.75 18.41
CA GLY A 436 10.91 34.03 17.18
C GLY A 436 12.11 34.67 16.48
N TYR A 437 12.38 34.29 15.23
CA TYR A 437 13.61 34.70 14.51
C TYR A 437 13.32 35.49 13.23
N HIS A 438 12.13 36.09 13.08
CA HIS A 438 11.75 36.89 11.91
C HIS A 438 11.97 36.17 10.57
N SER A 439 11.66 34.87 10.52
CA SER A 439 11.89 33.97 9.37
C SER A 439 13.36 33.80 8.97
N VAL A 440 14.32 34.11 9.85
CA VAL A 440 15.75 33.95 9.58
C VAL A 440 16.31 32.80 10.42
N ILE A 441 17.07 31.90 9.80
CA ILE A 441 17.78 30.82 10.49
C ILE A 441 18.85 31.45 11.40
N PRO A 442 18.82 31.19 12.72
CA PRO A 442 19.72 31.87 13.65
C PRO A 442 21.16 31.36 13.56
N GLU A 443 22.07 32.17 14.09
CA GLU A 443 23.43 31.73 14.40
C GLU A 443 23.41 30.72 15.56
N ALA A 444 24.24 29.69 15.46
CA ALA A 444 24.30 28.61 16.45
C ALA A 444 25.76 28.28 16.82
N PRO A 445 26.52 29.24 17.38
CA PRO A 445 27.88 28.98 17.82
C PRO A 445 27.86 27.90 18.91
N GLY A 446 28.71 26.88 18.77
CA GLY A 446 28.83 25.80 19.76
C GLY A 446 27.79 24.67 19.64
N ALA A 447 27.08 24.54 18.51
CA ALA A 447 26.17 23.42 18.27
C ALA A 447 26.82 22.05 18.46
N GLU A 448 28.08 21.89 18.03
CA GLU A 448 28.87 20.67 18.17
C GLU A 448 29.17 20.31 19.64
N SER A 449 29.23 21.30 20.52
CA SER A 449 29.50 21.15 21.95
C SER A 449 28.25 21.14 22.82
N HIS A 450 27.06 21.43 22.26
CA HIS A 450 25.81 21.44 23.01
C HIS A 450 25.36 20.00 23.30
N PRO A 451 25.34 19.54 24.58
CA PRO A 451 25.22 18.12 24.91
C PRO A 451 24.01 17.43 24.29
N LEU A 452 22.82 18.03 24.45
CA LEU A 452 21.57 17.47 23.91
C LEU A 452 21.58 17.41 22.37
N THR A 453 22.17 18.41 21.71
CA THR A 453 22.23 18.50 20.24
C THR A 453 23.19 17.47 19.67
N LYS A 454 24.34 17.28 20.34
CA LYS A 454 25.33 16.28 19.92
C LYS A 454 24.76 14.87 20.01
N THR A 455 24.19 14.49 21.15
CA THR A 455 23.56 13.17 21.33
C THR A 455 22.40 12.96 20.35
N PHE A 456 21.59 13.99 20.11
CA PHE A 456 20.53 13.95 19.11
C PHE A 456 21.08 13.73 17.69
N GLY A 457 22.12 14.46 17.31
CA GLY A 457 22.77 14.32 16.00
C GLY A 457 23.36 12.94 15.76
N GLU A 458 24.06 12.37 16.76
CA GLU A 458 24.58 10.99 16.72
C GLU A 458 23.45 9.98 16.48
N LYS A 459 22.35 10.09 17.24
CA LYS A 459 21.16 9.22 17.10
C LYS A 459 20.50 9.35 15.72
N VAL A 460 20.40 10.56 15.18
CA VAL A 460 19.89 10.80 13.81
C VAL A 460 20.81 10.14 12.78
N GLY A 461 22.13 10.24 12.96
CA GLY A 461 23.11 9.57 12.11
C GLY A 461 22.91 8.05 12.08
N GLU A 462 22.73 7.42 13.23
CA GLU A 462 22.46 5.98 13.34
C GLU A 462 21.18 5.58 12.59
N TYR A 463 20.10 6.37 12.71
CA TYR A 463 18.87 6.10 11.96
C TYR A 463 19.07 6.27 10.45
N VAL A 464 19.86 7.26 10.01
CA VAL A 464 20.17 7.42 8.58
C VAL A 464 20.97 6.23 8.07
N GLU A 465 21.96 5.74 8.82
CA GLU A 465 22.71 4.54 8.46
C GLU A 465 21.78 3.31 8.35
N GLN A 466 20.88 3.10 9.31
CA GLN A 466 19.89 2.02 9.27
C GLN A 466 18.91 2.15 8.09
N TYR A 467 18.48 3.38 7.78
CA TYR A 467 17.63 3.67 6.62
C TYR A 467 18.34 3.25 5.34
N LEU A 468 19.61 3.66 5.16
CA LEU A 468 20.40 3.32 3.98
C LEU A 468 20.57 1.81 3.84
N GLU A 469 20.88 1.11 4.93
CA GLU A 469 20.99 -0.36 4.92
C GLU A 469 19.68 -1.03 4.48
N ALA A 470 18.55 -0.58 5.04
CA ALA A 470 17.24 -1.09 4.67
C ALA A 470 16.91 -0.85 3.19
N MET A 471 17.19 0.36 2.69
CA MET A 471 16.89 0.75 1.31
C MET A 471 17.79 0.05 0.29
N GLU A 472 19.08 -0.14 0.57
CA GLU A 472 19.98 -0.97 -0.26
C GLU A 472 19.49 -2.41 -0.41
N LYS A 473 18.90 -2.96 0.66
CA LYS A 473 18.31 -4.31 0.69
C LYS A 473 16.84 -4.33 0.22
N VAL A 474 16.33 -3.22 -0.32
CA VAL A 474 14.96 -3.07 -0.82
C VAL A 474 13.89 -3.39 0.25
N LYS A 475 14.20 -3.14 1.53
CA LYS A 475 13.28 -3.24 2.67
C LYS A 475 12.50 -1.94 2.84
N LEU A 476 11.66 -1.64 1.85
CA LEU A 476 11.02 -0.33 1.68
C LEU A 476 10.14 0.04 2.88
N LYS A 477 9.37 -0.91 3.42
CA LYS A 477 8.54 -0.67 4.61
C LYS A 477 9.38 -0.31 5.84
N GLN A 478 10.50 -1.00 6.03
CA GLN A 478 11.42 -0.72 7.13
C GLN A 478 12.11 0.64 6.97
N GLY A 479 12.55 0.97 5.75
CA GLY A 479 13.13 2.28 5.44
C GLY A 479 12.16 3.42 5.77
N LEU A 480 10.88 3.32 5.36
CA LEU A 480 9.86 4.31 5.70
C LEU A 480 9.67 4.45 7.22
N LYS A 481 9.57 3.31 7.93
CA LYS A 481 9.41 3.31 9.39
C LYS A 481 10.57 4.03 10.08
N ILE A 482 11.81 3.76 9.67
CA ILE A 482 13.01 4.40 10.21
C ILE A 482 12.99 5.92 9.94
N ALA A 483 12.67 6.33 8.71
CA ALA A 483 12.57 7.75 8.37
C ALA A 483 11.51 8.47 9.22
N MET A 484 10.36 7.84 9.47
CA MET A 484 9.31 8.40 10.34
C MET A 484 9.71 8.44 11.82
N SER A 485 10.53 7.50 12.30
CA SER A 485 11.08 7.53 13.66
C SER A 485 11.90 8.80 13.91
N ILE A 486 12.67 9.26 12.92
CA ILE A 486 13.46 10.50 13.02
C ILE A 486 12.57 11.72 13.30
N SER A 487 11.35 11.78 12.75
CA SER A 487 10.38 12.82 13.09
C SER A 487 9.92 12.74 14.55
N GLY A 488 9.72 11.54 15.07
CA GLY A 488 9.38 11.32 16.48
C GLY A 488 10.50 11.81 17.41
N GLU A 489 11.75 11.50 17.06
CA GLU A 489 12.94 11.99 17.76
C GLU A 489 13.07 13.51 17.70
N GLY A 490 12.76 14.13 16.55
CA GLY A 490 12.71 15.59 16.42
C GLY A 490 11.67 16.23 17.34
N ASN A 491 10.47 15.63 17.46
CA ASN A 491 9.45 16.08 18.40
C ASN A 491 9.90 15.95 19.85
N ALA A 492 10.56 14.84 20.21
CA ALA A 492 11.10 14.62 21.56
C ALA A 492 12.20 15.64 21.89
N TYR A 493 13.11 15.89 20.96
CA TYR A 493 14.19 16.89 21.09
C TYR A 493 13.65 18.31 21.34
N LEU A 494 12.61 18.73 20.62
CA LEU A 494 11.93 20.01 20.88
C LEU A 494 11.27 20.04 22.28
N GLN A 495 10.71 18.91 22.72
CA GLN A 495 10.03 18.85 24.02
C GLN A 495 11.02 18.89 25.19
N GLU A 496 12.11 18.11 25.10
CA GLU A 496 13.14 18.01 26.13
C GLU A 496 13.93 19.32 26.27
N SER A 497 14.26 19.96 25.14
CA SER A 497 14.92 21.27 25.14
C SER A 497 14.06 22.38 25.75
N LYS A 498 12.73 22.23 25.76
CA LYS A 498 11.79 23.29 26.19
C LYS A 498 12.11 24.62 25.49
N PHE A 499 12.35 24.58 24.17
CA PHE A 499 12.87 25.71 23.38
C PHE A 499 12.13 27.05 23.59
N TRP A 500 10.82 27.01 23.87
CA TRP A 500 10.01 28.19 24.17
C TRP A 500 10.38 28.90 25.48
N LYS A 501 10.93 28.16 26.46
CA LYS A 501 11.53 28.72 27.68
C LYS A 501 12.95 29.19 27.41
N LEU A 502 13.76 28.36 26.73
CA LEU A 502 15.14 28.71 26.37
C LEU A 502 15.20 30.04 25.62
N TYR A 503 14.26 30.34 24.72
CA TYR A 503 14.27 31.61 24.01
C TYR A 503 14.33 32.83 24.96
N LYS A 504 13.71 32.75 26.14
CA LYS A 504 13.67 33.82 27.14
C LYS A 504 14.83 33.74 28.13
N GLU A 505 15.28 32.53 28.46
CA GLU A 505 16.23 32.25 29.54
C GLU A 505 17.67 32.08 29.04
N ASP A 506 17.85 31.44 27.89
CA ASP A 506 19.13 31.12 27.25
C ASP A 506 18.98 31.12 25.71
N TYR A 507 19.02 32.34 25.16
CA TYR A 507 18.83 32.59 23.73
C TYR A 507 19.86 31.88 22.83
N PRO A 508 21.18 31.83 23.17
CA PRO A 508 22.16 31.04 22.42
C PRO A 508 21.79 29.56 22.31
N SER A 509 21.40 28.90 23.40
CA SER A 509 21.01 27.48 23.37
C SER A 509 19.72 27.26 22.57
N CYS A 510 18.75 28.16 22.67
CA CYS A 510 17.54 28.12 21.83
C CYS A 510 17.90 28.18 20.33
N SER A 511 18.85 29.03 19.98
CA SER A 511 19.29 29.21 18.59
C SER A 511 19.95 27.95 18.01
N VAL A 512 20.75 27.25 18.83
CA VAL A 512 21.28 25.92 18.50
C VAL A 512 20.17 24.91 18.24
N VAL A 513 19.18 24.84 19.14
CA VAL A 513 18.04 23.92 19.01
C VAL A 513 17.23 24.18 17.75
N MET A 514 16.93 25.45 17.46
CA MET A 514 16.12 25.82 16.31
C MET A 514 16.85 25.63 14.98
N LYS A 515 18.14 25.98 14.90
CA LYS A 515 18.95 25.71 13.70
C LYS A 515 19.07 24.21 13.42
N THR A 516 19.33 23.42 14.45
CA THR A 516 19.37 21.95 14.35
C THR A 516 18.04 21.39 13.86
N SER A 517 16.93 21.84 14.45
CA SER A 517 15.59 21.37 14.09
C SER A 517 15.20 21.76 12.66
N ALA A 518 15.56 22.96 12.20
CA ALA A 518 15.33 23.37 10.82
C ALA A 518 16.16 22.53 9.82
N GLY A 519 17.40 22.21 10.17
CA GLY A 519 18.20 21.27 9.40
C GLY A 519 17.63 19.85 9.37
N LEU A 520 17.01 19.39 10.47
CA LEU A 520 16.30 18.11 10.50
C LEU A 520 15.08 18.12 9.58
N VAL A 521 14.35 19.25 9.48
CA VAL A 521 13.24 19.39 8.53
C VAL A 521 13.73 19.18 7.09
N TYR A 522 14.88 19.77 6.72
CA TYR A 522 15.50 19.51 5.41
C TYR A 522 15.86 18.04 5.22
N LEU A 523 16.52 17.42 6.21
CA LEU A 523 16.92 16.01 6.16
C LEU A 523 15.72 15.07 6.01
N LEU A 524 14.62 15.32 6.73
CA LEU A 524 13.36 14.58 6.58
C LEU A 524 12.78 14.74 5.16
N GLY A 525 12.87 15.95 4.59
CA GLY A 525 12.55 16.20 3.18
C GLY A 525 13.36 15.30 2.23
N CYS A 526 14.66 15.12 2.48
CA CYS A 526 15.50 14.20 1.69
C CYS A 526 15.09 12.74 1.88
N LEU A 527 15.02 12.26 3.12
CA LEU A 527 14.76 10.84 3.46
C LEU A 527 13.38 10.37 3.00
N LEU A 528 12.40 11.27 3.03
CA LEU A 528 11.03 10.97 2.62
C LEU A 528 10.78 11.24 1.14
N GLU A 529 11.70 11.85 0.36
CA GLU A 529 11.47 12.08 -1.09
C GLU A 529 11.11 10.81 -1.87
N PRO A 530 11.77 9.66 -1.62
CA PRO A 530 11.41 8.42 -2.31
C PRO A 530 9.97 7.98 -2.04
N PHE A 531 9.46 8.25 -0.85
CA PHE A 531 8.14 7.81 -0.39
C PHE A 531 7.07 8.85 -0.68
N MET A 532 7.36 10.11 -0.37
CA MET A 532 6.47 11.25 -0.44
C MET A 532 7.04 12.48 -1.18
N PRO A 533 7.24 12.42 -2.51
CA PRO A 533 7.99 13.44 -3.26
C PRO A 533 7.40 14.86 -3.23
N SER A 534 6.07 15.02 -3.26
CA SER A 534 5.42 16.33 -3.15
C SER A 534 5.41 16.89 -1.73
N PHE A 535 5.48 16.04 -0.69
CA PHE A 535 5.78 16.51 0.67
C PHE A 535 7.18 17.12 0.71
N SER A 536 8.17 16.43 0.16
CA SER A 536 9.55 16.94 0.09
C SER A 536 9.62 18.26 -0.67
N LEU A 537 8.92 18.39 -1.79
CA LEU A 537 8.83 19.64 -2.54
C LEU A 537 8.24 20.79 -1.70
N GLU A 538 7.15 20.53 -0.97
CA GLU A 538 6.52 21.56 -0.14
C GLU A 538 7.41 21.93 1.05
N VAL A 539 8.14 20.97 1.64
CA VAL A 539 9.16 21.26 2.67
C VAL A 539 10.25 22.19 2.12
N LEU A 540 10.81 21.89 0.94
CA LEU A 540 11.83 22.74 0.31
C LEU A 540 11.29 24.15 0.02
N LYS A 541 10.03 24.25 -0.43
CA LYS A 541 9.35 25.53 -0.66
C LYS A 541 9.17 26.32 0.63
N GLN A 542 8.73 25.71 1.72
CA GLN A 542 8.61 26.37 3.03
C GLN A 542 9.98 26.73 3.63
N LEU A 543 11.02 25.97 3.31
CA LEU A 543 12.40 26.33 3.61
C LEU A 543 12.96 27.40 2.66
N ASN A 544 12.23 27.81 1.61
CA ASN A 544 12.69 28.76 0.58
C ASN A 544 14.04 28.35 -0.04
N LEU A 545 14.17 27.05 -0.34
CA LEU A 545 15.29 26.51 -1.10
C LEU A 545 14.92 26.45 -2.60
N PRO A 546 15.85 26.80 -3.50
CA PRO A 546 15.60 26.78 -4.94
C PRO A 546 15.11 25.40 -5.40
N PRO A 547 14.10 25.32 -6.29
CA PRO A 547 13.63 24.05 -6.86
C PRO A 547 14.72 23.26 -7.59
N GLU A 548 15.78 23.94 -8.03
CA GLU A 548 16.94 23.36 -8.70
C GLU A 548 17.88 22.61 -7.74
N ILE A 549 17.75 22.82 -6.43
CA ILE A 549 18.44 22.01 -5.43
C ILE A 549 17.81 20.62 -5.44
N GLN A 550 18.47 19.68 -6.12
CA GLN A 550 18.18 18.27 -5.96
C GLN A 550 18.56 17.86 -4.53
N VAL A 551 17.57 17.39 -3.77
CA VAL A 551 17.83 16.64 -2.53
C VAL A 551 18.83 15.53 -2.81
N SER A 552 19.70 15.27 -1.85
CA SER A 552 20.84 14.38 -2.00
C SER A 552 21.12 13.67 -0.68
N LEU A 553 21.43 12.38 -0.78
CA LEU A 553 21.99 11.56 0.29
C LEU A 553 23.21 10.80 -0.27
N SER A 554 24.10 11.53 -0.92
CA SER A 554 25.25 10.96 -1.61
C SER A 554 26.45 10.85 -0.68
N ASP A 555 27.16 9.72 -0.74
CA ASP A 555 28.44 9.53 -0.04
C ASP A 555 29.47 10.54 -0.55
N GLU A 556 29.53 10.77 -1.86
CA GLU A 556 30.51 11.66 -2.53
C GLU A 556 30.41 13.12 -2.04
N LYS A 557 29.21 13.56 -1.65
CA LYS A 557 28.95 14.92 -1.12
C LYS A 557 29.08 15.04 0.39
N GLY A 558 29.37 13.93 1.08
CA GLY A 558 29.44 13.85 2.53
C GLY A 558 28.09 14.02 3.23
N ASP A 559 26.98 13.75 2.53
CA ASP A 559 25.63 14.02 3.05
C ASP A 559 25.29 13.14 4.26
N ILE A 560 25.82 11.92 4.31
CA ILE A 560 25.62 10.96 5.40
C ILE A 560 26.29 11.46 6.69
N GLU A 561 27.54 11.91 6.61
CA GLU A 561 28.25 12.48 7.75
C GLU A 561 27.67 13.84 8.18
N LYS A 562 27.07 14.59 7.26
CA LYS A 562 26.29 15.79 7.59
C LYS A 562 24.98 15.48 8.30
N ALA A 563 24.40 14.29 8.11
CA ALA A 563 23.18 13.90 8.83
C ALA A 563 23.38 13.82 10.35
N LYS A 564 24.61 13.51 10.80
CA LYS A 564 25.02 13.57 12.22
C LYS A 564 25.08 15.00 12.76
N ARG A 565 25.08 16.00 11.88
CA ARG A 565 25.21 17.42 12.20
C ARG A 565 24.09 18.23 11.51
N PRO A 566 22.80 18.01 11.87
CA PRO A 566 21.70 18.65 11.15
C PRO A 566 21.80 20.18 11.09
N TRP A 567 22.44 20.81 12.08
CA TRP A 567 22.67 22.26 12.11
C TRP A 567 23.55 22.81 10.97
N GLU A 568 24.20 21.96 10.17
CA GLU A 568 24.99 22.36 9.00
C GLU A 568 24.19 22.43 7.69
N PHE A 569 22.97 21.86 7.64
CA PHE A 569 22.20 21.82 6.39
C PHE A 569 21.71 23.18 5.92
N LEU A 570 21.36 24.08 6.84
CA LEU A 570 20.88 25.43 6.54
C LEU A 570 21.87 26.47 7.06
N PRO A 571 22.37 27.38 6.20
CA PRO A 571 23.28 28.41 6.63
C PRO A 571 22.56 29.39 7.57
N ALA A 572 23.30 29.95 8.51
CA ALA A 572 22.76 31.04 9.32
C ALA A 572 22.52 32.28 8.46
N GLY A 573 21.51 33.08 8.80
CA GLY A 573 21.06 34.18 7.97
C GLY A 573 20.15 33.78 6.81
N HIS A 574 19.97 32.47 6.54
CA HIS A 574 19.03 31.99 5.53
C HIS A 574 17.59 32.39 5.88
N LYS A 575 16.85 32.93 4.91
CA LYS A 575 15.46 33.33 5.11
C LYS A 575 14.52 32.24 4.62
N ILE A 576 13.74 31.66 5.54
CA ILE A 576 12.72 30.66 5.22
C ILE A 576 11.51 31.28 4.53
N GLY A 577 10.70 30.44 3.91
CA GLY A 577 9.44 30.81 3.27
C GLY A 577 8.31 30.99 4.29
N ILE A 578 7.07 30.86 3.81
CA ILE A 578 5.88 30.96 4.66
C ILE A 578 5.54 29.56 5.19
N PRO A 579 5.56 29.35 6.52
CA PRO A 579 5.15 28.08 7.10
C PRO A 579 3.64 27.84 6.90
N GLU A 580 3.27 26.63 6.47
CA GLU A 580 1.87 26.23 6.28
C GLU A 580 1.66 24.77 6.73
N PRO A 581 0.48 24.40 7.28
CA PRO A 581 0.16 23.02 7.59
C PRO A 581 0.24 22.11 6.36
N LEU A 582 1.07 21.06 6.44
CA LEU A 582 1.32 20.13 5.33
C LEU A 582 0.22 19.09 5.13
N PHE A 583 -0.50 18.73 6.18
CA PHE A 583 -1.55 17.72 6.16
C PHE A 583 -2.85 18.29 6.72
N LYS A 584 -3.97 17.72 6.28
CA LYS A 584 -5.30 18.04 6.79
C LYS A 584 -5.88 16.79 7.43
N GLU A 585 -6.61 16.99 8.52
CA GLU A 585 -7.34 15.93 9.20
C GLU A 585 -8.38 15.32 8.27
N LEU A 586 -8.48 13.99 8.27
CA LEU A 586 -9.57 13.25 7.63
C LEU A 586 -10.61 12.89 8.69
N LYS A 587 -11.84 13.35 8.50
CA LYS A 587 -12.92 13.22 9.49
C LYS A 587 -13.65 11.88 9.38
N ASP A 588 -14.26 11.44 10.47
CA ASP A 588 -15.02 10.18 10.54
C ASP A 588 -16.15 10.13 9.48
N GLU A 589 -16.80 11.27 9.20
CA GLU A 589 -17.85 11.35 8.17
C GLU A 589 -17.30 11.13 6.75
N GLU A 590 -16.09 11.63 6.46
CA GLU A 590 -15.43 11.45 5.16
C GLU A 590 -14.98 10.00 4.97
N VAL A 591 -14.45 9.38 6.03
CA VAL A 591 -14.09 7.95 6.07
C VAL A 591 -15.29 7.08 5.75
N GLU A 592 -16.41 7.29 6.45
CA GLU A 592 -17.62 6.50 6.23
C GLU A 592 -18.21 6.73 4.83
N PHE A 593 -18.19 7.98 4.35
CA PHE A 593 -18.59 8.30 2.98
C PHE A 593 -17.77 7.53 1.94
N PHE A 594 -16.44 7.55 2.03
CA PHE A 594 -15.58 6.84 1.09
C PHE A 594 -15.74 5.32 1.23
N ARG A 595 -15.80 4.80 2.46
CA ARG A 595 -16.02 3.37 2.69
C ARG A 595 -17.28 2.87 2.01
N LEU A 596 -18.40 3.59 2.14
CA LEU A 596 -19.67 3.26 1.47
C LEU A 596 -19.57 3.43 -0.05
N ARG A 597 -18.96 4.52 -0.52
CA ARG A 597 -18.77 4.78 -1.96
C ARG A 597 -18.00 3.66 -2.65
N PHE A 598 -17.03 3.05 -1.98
CA PHE A 598 -16.15 2.04 -2.54
C PHE A 598 -16.50 0.59 -2.13
N ALA A 599 -17.65 0.37 -1.48
CA ALA A 599 -18.14 -0.94 -1.05
C ALA A 599 -19.06 -1.67 -2.07
N GLY A 600 -19.39 -1.06 -3.22
CA GLY A 600 -20.35 -1.62 -4.19
C GLY A 600 -20.15 -1.15 -5.64
N SER A 601 -20.97 -1.66 -6.56
CA SER A 601 -20.69 -1.70 -8.01
C SER A 601 -20.41 -0.34 -8.65
N GLN A 602 -19.45 -0.30 -9.58
CA GLN A 602 -19.09 0.93 -10.32
C GLN A 602 -20.27 1.48 -11.15
N ALA A 603 -21.20 0.62 -11.60
CA ALA A 603 -22.42 1.06 -12.29
C ALA A 603 -23.38 1.78 -11.32
N ASP A 604 -23.55 1.26 -10.11
CA ASP A 604 -24.35 1.92 -9.06
C ASP A 604 -23.71 3.24 -8.61
N ARG A 605 -22.37 3.33 -8.65
CA ARG A 605 -21.63 4.57 -8.38
C ARG A 605 -21.90 5.64 -9.42
N ILE A 606 -21.87 5.30 -10.72
CA ILE A 606 -22.16 6.26 -11.80
C ILE A 606 -23.61 6.73 -11.70
N LEU A 607 -24.56 5.82 -11.49
CA LEU A 607 -25.98 6.17 -11.31
C LEU A 607 -26.22 7.06 -10.09
N LYS A 608 -25.55 6.80 -8.96
CA LYS A 608 -25.62 7.66 -7.77
C LYS A 608 -24.94 9.00 -7.97
N ALA A 609 -23.76 9.04 -8.59
CA ALA A 609 -23.05 10.29 -8.88
C ALA A 609 -23.83 11.17 -9.88
N GLU A 610 -24.46 10.56 -10.88
CA GLU A 610 -25.36 11.26 -11.82
C GLU A 610 -26.64 11.74 -11.13
N ALA A 611 -27.20 10.95 -10.20
CA ALA A 611 -28.35 11.35 -9.41
C ALA A 611 -28.02 12.53 -8.47
N GLU A 612 -26.89 12.46 -7.77
CA GLU A 612 -26.39 13.55 -6.89
C GLU A 612 -26.05 14.81 -7.71
N ALA A 613 -25.41 14.66 -8.88
CA ALA A 613 -25.13 15.77 -9.79
C ALA A 613 -26.43 16.41 -10.34
N LYS A 614 -27.45 15.60 -10.64
CA LYS A 614 -28.80 16.09 -11.01
C LYS A 614 -29.47 16.81 -9.84
N GLU A 615 -29.35 16.30 -8.62
CA GLU A 615 -29.94 16.90 -7.42
C GLU A 615 -29.28 18.25 -7.08
N VAL A 616 -27.95 18.36 -7.26
CA VAL A 616 -27.19 19.61 -7.12
C VAL A 616 -27.54 20.59 -8.24
N ALA A 617 -27.70 20.11 -9.48
CA ALA A 617 -28.15 20.95 -10.61
C ALA A 617 -29.59 21.46 -10.45
N GLU A 618 -30.49 20.66 -9.86
CA GLU A 618 -31.85 21.09 -9.52
C GLU A 618 -31.88 22.08 -8.34
N LYS A 619 -31.00 21.92 -7.34
CA LYS A 619 -30.83 22.91 -6.26
C LYS A 619 -30.29 24.24 -6.80
N LEU A 620 -29.37 24.21 -7.76
CA LEU A 620 -28.86 25.42 -8.44
C LEU A 620 -29.94 26.09 -9.32
N LYS A 621 -30.80 25.32 -10.01
CA LYS A 621 -31.95 25.87 -10.77
C LYS A 621 -33.04 26.49 -9.90
N LYS A 622 -33.14 26.11 -8.62
CA LYS A 622 -34.08 26.70 -7.65
C LYS A 622 -33.59 28.00 -7.00
N THR A 623 -32.38 28.47 -7.33
CA THR A 623 -31.77 29.65 -6.67
C THR A 623 -31.83 30.93 -7.53
N GLU A 624 -32.52 30.93 -8.66
CA GLU A 624 -32.85 32.16 -9.38
C GLU A 624 -34.38 32.30 -9.53
N VAL A 625 -34.86 33.53 -9.27
CA VAL A 625 -36.24 34.02 -9.23
C VAL A 625 -36.95 33.93 -7.87
N SER A 626 -36.77 34.96 -7.03
CA SER A 626 -37.84 35.95 -6.77
C SER A 626 -37.40 37.02 -5.76
N ASP A 627 -37.29 38.24 -6.27
CA ASP A 627 -37.37 39.48 -5.49
C ASP A 627 -38.83 39.75 -5.10
N GLY A 628 -39.07 40.25 -3.87
CA GLY A 628 -40.19 41.17 -3.60
C GLY A 628 -41.32 40.75 -2.64
N LYS A 629 -41.13 41.14 -1.35
CA LYS A 629 -42.11 41.69 -0.38
C LYS A 629 -43.32 40.86 0.12
N GLY A 630 -43.37 40.66 1.44
CA GLY A 630 -44.61 40.42 2.21
C GLY A 630 -44.40 40.30 3.73
N LYS A 631 -45.16 41.04 4.53
CA LYS A 631 -44.98 41.29 5.99
C LYS A 631 -45.49 40.16 6.92
N LYS A 632 -44.82 40.08 8.09
CA LYS A 632 -45.29 39.76 9.47
C LYS A 632 -46.44 38.77 9.68
N GLN A 633 -46.20 37.74 10.51
CA GLN A 633 -46.71 37.67 11.89
C GLN A 633 -46.10 36.49 12.68
N ARG A 634 -45.68 36.77 13.91
CA ARG A 634 -45.48 35.83 15.02
C ARG A 634 -46.79 35.73 15.80
N PRO A 635 -47.01 34.63 16.55
CA PRO A 635 -47.30 34.79 17.96
C PRO A 635 -46.27 34.07 18.85
N ALA A 636 -45.94 34.76 19.93
CA ALA A 636 -45.18 34.29 21.10
C ALA A 636 -46.15 33.68 22.13
N LYS A 637 -45.74 32.76 23.02
CA LYS A 637 -45.20 32.96 24.39
C LYS A 637 -45.29 31.57 25.09
N SER A 638 -44.60 31.16 26.14
CA SER A 638 -43.76 31.76 27.21
C SER A 638 -43.22 30.57 28.03
N ALA A 639 -41.91 30.46 28.35
CA ALA A 639 -41.15 31.05 29.46
C ALA A 639 -41.20 30.25 30.78
N ALA A 640 -40.02 29.74 31.20
CA ALA A 640 -39.55 29.57 32.58
C ALA A 640 -38.01 29.37 32.48
N GLU A 641 -37.21 30.40 32.70
CA GLU A 641 -36.51 30.77 33.95
C GLU A 641 -35.02 30.38 33.90
N ALA A 642 -34.16 31.30 34.32
CA ALA A 642 -32.72 31.26 34.07
C ALA A 642 -31.89 31.36 35.36
N LYS A 643 -30.99 30.38 35.54
CA LYS A 643 -29.54 30.42 35.90
C LYS A 643 -29.17 29.27 36.87
N PRO A 644 -27.89 28.82 36.93
CA PRO A 644 -26.70 29.34 36.25
C PRO A 644 -26.02 28.33 35.29
N LYS A 645 -25.23 28.87 34.36
CA LYS A 645 -24.20 28.13 33.64
C LYS A 645 -23.19 27.58 34.65
N ALA A 646 -23.11 26.26 34.77
CA ALA A 646 -21.91 25.57 35.20
C ALA A 646 -21.09 25.25 33.94
N SER A 647 -19.96 25.91 33.84
CA SER A 647 -18.79 25.50 33.07
C SER A 647 -18.27 24.15 33.57
N GLY A 648 -17.96 23.24 32.65
CA GLY A 648 -17.25 22.00 32.91
C GLY A 648 -17.65 20.94 31.89
N GLU A 649 -16.92 20.83 30.77
CA GLU A 649 -16.84 19.53 30.12
C GLU A 649 -16.19 18.59 31.13
N ALA A 650 -16.99 17.73 31.76
CA ALA A 650 -16.48 16.74 32.70
C ALA A 650 -15.51 15.83 31.95
N GLU A 651 -14.30 15.70 32.50
CA GLU A 651 -13.28 14.76 32.03
C GLU A 651 -13.90 13.36 31.88
N ILE A 652 -13.64 12.71 30.73
CA ILE A 652 -14.17 11.36 30.48
C ILE A 652 -13.49 10.40 31.47
N SER A 653 -14.27 9.85 32.40
CA SER A 653 -13.78 8.97 33.47
C SER A 653 -14.08 7.48 33.20
N ILE A 654 -13.15 6.61 33.62
CA ILE A 654 -13.29 5.14 33.69
C ILE A 654 -14.52 4.71 34.50
N SER A 655 -14.95 5.49 35.49
CA SER A 655 -16.11 5.18 36.33
C SER A 655 -17.43 5.12 35.55
N ARG A 656 -17.45 5.59 34.30
CA ARG A 656 -18.60 5.47 33.39
C ARG A 656 -18.72 4.10 32.72
N LEU A 657 -17.67 3.27 32.76
CA LEU A 657 -17.70 1.91 32.23
C LEU A 657 -18.34 0.94 33.25
N ASN A 658 -19.16 0.02 32.75
CA ASN A 658 -19.74 -1.06 33.55
C ASN A 658 -18.92 -2.34 33.30
N ILE A 659 -17.75 -2.44 33.92
CA ILE A 659 -16.91 -3.65 33.87
C ILE A 659 -17.31 -4.57 35.02
N ARG A 660 -17.61 -5.84 34.72
CA ARG A 660 -18.06 -6.85 35.69
C ARG A 660 -17.25 -8.13 35.60
N VAL A 661 -17.22 -8.87 36.70
CA VAL A 661 -16.75 -10.26 36.75
C VAL A 661 -17.78 -11.14 36.05
N GLY A 662 -17.41 -11.73 34.91
CA GLY A 662 -18.23 -12.67 34.16
C GLY A 662 -17.73 -14.10 34.27
N LEU A 663 -18.62 -15.10 34.31
CA LEU A 663 -18.29 -16.51 34.18
C LEU A 663 -18.71 -17.01 32.79
N ILE A 664 -17.76 -17.49 31.99
CA ILE A 664 -18.06 -18.13 30.71
C ILE A 664 -18.65 -19.51 30.99
N THR A 665 -19.97 -19.64 30.85
CA THR A 665 -20.71 -20.89 31.08
C THR A 665 -20.70 -21.80 29.87
N LYS A 666 -20.48 -21.24 28.68
CA LYS A 666 -20.35 -21.98 27.42
C LYS A 666 -19.54 -21.17 26.42
N ALA A 667 -18.61 -21.81 25.72
CA ALA A 667 -17.95 -21.25 24.55
C ALA A 667 -18.06 -22.23 23.38
N GLN A 668 -18.23 -21.70 22.17
CA GLN A 668 -18.21 -22.50 20.93
C GLN A 668 -17.67 -21.67 19.77
N LYS A 669 -17.09 -22.33 18.76
CA LYS A 669 -16.69 -21.65 17.53
C LYS A 669 -17.91 -21.08 16.81
N HIS A 670 -17.77 -19.90 16.22
CA HIS A 670 -18.83 -19.28 15.44
C HIS A 670 -19.10 -20.12 14.17
N PRO A 671 -20.37 -20.42 13.82
CA PRO A 671 -20.69 -21.31 12.71
C PRO A 671 -20.20 -20.80 11.35
N ASP A 672 -20.27 -19.48 11.15
CA ASP A 672 -19.91 -18.83 9.88
C ASP A 672 -18.62 -17.99 9.95
N ALA A 673 -17.75 -18.21 10.95
CA ALA A 673 -16.50 -17.44 11.09
C ALA A 673 -15.38 -18.18 11.84
N ASP A 674 -14.27 -18.43 11.14
CA ASP A 674 -13.13 -19.21 11.66
C ASP A 674 -12.33 -18.52 12.77
N SER A 675 -12.51 -17.21 12.95
CA SER A 675 -11.77 -16.41 13.92
C SER A 675 -12.58 -16.01 15.16
N LEU A 676 -13.85 -16.41 15.24
CA LEU A 676 -14.76 -15.94 16.29
C LEU A 676 -15.23 -17.08 17.21
N TYR A 677 -15.28 -16.80 18.51
CA TYR A 677 -16.06 -17.58 19.46
C TYR A 677 -17.41 -16.93 19.70
N VAL A 678 -18.38 -17.74 20.13
CA VAL A 678 -19.66 -17.33 20.67
C VAL A 678 -19.73 -17.85 22.11
N GLU A 679 -19.78 -16.93 23.06
CA GLU A 679 -19.79 -17.24 24.49
C GLU A 679 -21.15 -16.92 25.13
N GLU A 680 -21.57 -17.76 26.07
CA GLU A 680 -22.65 -17.47 27.01
C GLU A 680 -22.03 -17.14 28.37
N ILE A 681 -22.12 -15.87 28.78
CA ILE A 681 -21.42 -15.35 29.96
C ILE A 681 -22.43 -14.91 31.02
N ASP A 682 -22.31 -15.45 32.23
CA ASP A 682 -23.04 -14.98 33.41
C ASP A 682 -22.33 -13.77 34.01
N VAL A 683 -22.99 -12.61 34.00
CA VAL A 683 -22.51 -11.35 34.58
C VAL A 683 -23.34 -10.92 35.81
N GLY A 684 -24.04 -11.87 36.45
CA GLY A 684 -24.83 -11.65 37.66
C GLY A 684 -26.12 -10.86 37.46
N GLU A 685 -26.65 -10.82 36.24
CA GLU A 685 -27.90 -10.13 35.88
C GLU A 685 -29.11 -11.09 35.80
N GLY A 686 -28.92 -12.38 36.11
CA GLY A 686 -29.97 -13.41 36.05
C GLY A 686 -30.25 -13.96 34.63
N GLN A 687 -29.73 -13.32 33.59
CA GLN A 687 -29.70 -13.84 32.21
C GLN A 687 -28.26 -13.91 31.70
N LEU A 688 -27.95 -14.96 30.94
CA LEU A 688 -26.66 -15.09 30.26
C LEU A 688 -26.59 -14.12 29.10
N ARG A 689 -25.46 -13.44 28.95
CA ARG A 689 -25.20 -12.58 27.79
C ARG A 689 -24.50 -13.37 26.70
N THR A 690 -24.97 -13.21 25.46
CA THR A 690 -24.24 -13.69 24.29
C THR A 690 -23.11 -12.72 23.96
N VAL A 691 -21.88 -13.19 23.95
CA VAL A 691 -20.70 -12.43 23.51
C VAL A 691 -20.12 -13.11 22.28
N VAL A 692 -19.53 -12.31 21.39
CA VAL A 692 -18.78 -12.79 20.23
C VAL A 692 -17.38 -12.19 20.31
N SER A 693 -16.35 -13.03 20.45
CA SER A 693 -14.97 -12.60 20.62
C SER A 693 -14.04 -13.10 19.52
N GLY A 694 -12.97 -12.36 19.23
CA GLY A 694 -11.95 -12.72 18.23
C GLY A 694 -10.83 -13.64 18.75
N LEU A 695 -11.11 -14.47 19.76
CA LEU A 695 -10.06 -15.15 20.54
C LEU A 695 -9.63 -16.51 20.00
N VAL A 696 -10.23 -17.02 18.91
CA VAL A 696 -9.98 -18.38 18.37
C VAL A 696 -8.50 -18.65 18.06
N LYS A 697 -7.78 -17.64 17.58
CA LYS A 697 -6.36 -17.77 17.20
C LYS A 697 -5.40 -17.74 18.39
N TYR A 698 -5.89 -17.35 19.56
CA TYR A 698 -5.06 -17.01 20.70
C TYR A 698 -5.32 -17.90 21.91
N ILE A 699 -6.58 -18.29 22.12
CA ILE A 699 -7.00 -19.07 23.29
C ILE A 699 -7.72 -20.33 22.80
N PRO A 700 -7.20 -21.53 23.13
CA PRO A 700 -7.87 -22.79 22.87
C PRO A 700 -9.30 -22.82 23.47
N LEU A 701 -10.20 -23.56 22.84
CA LEU A 701 -11.62 -23.56 23.23
C LEU A 701 -11.82 -24.11 24.65
N GLU A 702 -11.04 -25.13 25.00
CA GLU A 702 -11.00 -25.73 26.32
C GLU A 702 -10.61 -24.74 27.43
N ASP A 703 -9.75 -23.78 27.10
CA ASP A 703 -9.28 -22.74 28.03
C ASP A 703 -10.25 -21.57 28.15
N MET A 704 -11.32 -21.54 27.36
CA MET A 704 -12.41 -20.55 27.48
C MET A 704 -13.52 -21.02 28.42
N GLN A 705 -13.70 -22.33 28.56
CA GLN A 705 -14.84 -22.92 29.26
C GLN A 705 -14.71 -22.80 30.79
N ASN A 706 -15.81 -22.41 31.47
CA ASN A 706 -15.88 -22.26 32.93
C ASN A 706 -14.85 -21.28 33.51
N ARG A 707 -14.46 -20.27 32.72
CA ARG A 707 -13.44 -19.29 33.09
C ARG A 707 -14.05 -17.99 33.55
N LYS A 708 -13.51 -17.39 34.63
CA LYS A 708 -13.88 -16.04 35.07
C LYS A 708 -13.06 -15.01 34.32
N VAL A 709 -13.73 -13.96 33.82
CA VAL A 709 -13.13 -12.91 32.99
C VAL A 709 -13.72 -11.54 33.33
N CYS A 710 -13.00 -10.46 33.03
CA CYS A 710 -13.56 -9.10 33.10
C CYS A 710 -14.34 -8.78 31.81
N VAL A 711 -15.58 -8.30 31.96
CA VAL A 711 -16.52 -8.09 30.86
C VAL A 711 -17.06 -6.66 30.90
N LEU A 712 -17.00 -5.95 29.79
CA LEU A 712 -17.61 -4.64 29.62
C LEU A 712 -19.07 -4.77 29.16
N CYS A 713 -20.00 -4.36 30.02
CA CYS A 713 -21.44 -4.66 29.90
C CYS A 713 -22.32 -3.51 29.39
N ASN A 714 -21.81 -2.28 29.29
CA ASN A 714 -22.61 -1.12 28.88
C ASN A 714 -22.26 -0.57 27.48
N LEU A 715 -21.57 -1.34 26.64
CA LEU A 715 -21.47 -1.03 25.22
C LEU A 715 -22.79 -1.27 24.50
N LYS A 716 -23.05 -0.50 23.44
CA LYS A 716 -24.18 -0.78 22.54
C LYS A 716 -23.96 -2.14 21.87
N PRO A 717 -24.93 -3.08 21.90
CA PRO A 717 -24.77 -4.38 21.27
C PRO A 717 -24.43 -4.28 19.78
N ALA A 718 -23.52 -5.15 19.31
CA ALA A 718 -23.03 -5.17 17.94
C ALA A 718 -23.30 -6.52 17.28
N THR A 719 -23.72 -6.52 16.01
CA THR A 719 -23.93 -7.75 15.25
C THR A 719 -22.65 -8.14 14.52
N MET A 720 -22.10 -9.30 14.86
CA MET A 720 -20.90 -9.87 14.25
C MET A 720 -21.29 -11.15 13.53
N ARG A 721 -21.16 -11.15 12.19
CA ARG A 721 -21.46 -12.31 11.34
C ARG A 721 -22.83 -12.94 11.60
N GLY A 722 -23.83 -12.11 11.91
CA GLY A 722 -25.22 -12.53 12.14
C GLY A 722 -25.60 -12.79 13.60
N ILE A 723 -24.63 -12.88 14.52
CA ILE A 723 -24.87 -13.05 15.96
C ILE A 723 -24.69 -11.72 16.68
N LYS A 724 -25.61 -11.39 17.58
CA LYS A 724 -25.60 -10.13 18.33
C LYS A 724 -24.77 -10.29 19.61
N SER A 725 -23.61 -9.66 19.66
CA SER A 725 -22.77 -9.55 20.86
C SER A 725 -23.34 -8.47 21.79
N GLN A 726 -23.62 -8.84 23.04
CA GLN A 726 -24.29 -8.01 24.05
C GLN A 726 -23.33 -7.43 25.10
N ALA A 727 -22.07 -7.81 25.05
CA ALA A 727 -20.99 -7.33 25.91
C ALA A 727 -19.64 -7.59 25.22
N MET A 728 -18.55 -7.23 25.88
CA MET A 728 -17.19 -7.45 25.36
C MET A 728 -16.31 -8.02 26.47
N VAL A 729 -15.61 -9.11 26.18
CA VAL A 729 -14.60 -9.67 27.08
C VAL A 729 -13.31 -8.87 26.94
N LEU A 730 -12.72 -8.47 28.07
CA LEU A 730 -11.47 -7.70 28.09
C LEU A 730 -10.25 -8.61 28.00
N ALA A 731 -9.33 -8.29 27.09
CA ALA A 731 -8.09 -9.02 26.91
C ALA A 731 -6.89 -8.08 26.73
N ALA A 732 -5.75 -8.43 27.32
CA ALA A 732 -4.49 -7.76 27.07
C ALA A 732 -3.85 -8.32 25.80
N SER A 733 -3.20 -7.46 25.02
CA SER A 733 -2.49 -7.85 23.80
C SER A 733 -1.16 -7.11 23.69
N ASN A 734 -0.12 -7.85 23.32
CA ASN A 734 1.21 -7.29 23.05
C ASN A 734 1.23 -6.46 21.76
N SER A 735 2.28 -5.65 21.61
CA SER A 735 2.38 -4.63 20.55
C SER A 735 2.38 -5.17 19.11
N ASP A 736 2.74 -6.43 18.91
CA ASP A 736 2.70 -7.12 17.61
C ASP A 736 1.47 -8.03 17.43
N HIS A 737 0.55 -8.05 18.40
CA HIS A 737 -0.68 -8.87 18.42
C HIS A 737 -0.45 -10.38 18.23
N THR A 738 0.74 -10.87 18.56
CA THR A 738 1.07 -12.31 18.50
C THR A 738 0.59 -13.07 19.74
N LYS A 739 0.37 -12.36 20.85
CA LYS A 739 -0.10 -12.93 22.12
C LYS A 739 -1.25 -12.11 22.70
N VAL A 740 -2.32 -12.80 23.09
CA VAL A 740 -3.52 -12.22 23.69
C VAL A 740 -3.89 -13.05 24.92
N GLU A 741 -4.10 -12.39 26.05
CA GLU A 741 -4.48 -13.03 27.32
C GLU A 741 -5.73 -12.36 27.90
N LEU A 742 -6.63 -13.15 28.49
CA LEU A 742 -7.81 -12.63 29.15
C LEU A 742 -7.43 -11.86 30.42
N VAL A 743 -8.16 -10.78 30.72
CA VAL A 743 -8.07 -10.12 32.02
C VAL A 743 -8.92 -10.89 33.02
N GLU A 744 -8.26 -11.56 33.96
CA GLU A 744 -8.86 -12.47 34.92
C GLU A 744 -9.03 -11.81 36.30
N PRO A 745 -10.23 -11.88 36.90
CA PRO A 745 -10.41 -11.50 38.28
C PRO A 745 -9.87 -12.59 39.24
N PRO A 746 -9.62 -12.27 40.52
CA PRO A 746 -9.25 -13.27 41.52
C PRO A 746 -10.23 -14.45 41.58
N PRO A 747 -9.78 -15.70 41.83
CA PRO A 747 -10.65 -16.88 41.82
C PRO A 747 -11.90 -16.77 42.72
N ASN A 748 -11.77 -16.08 43.85
CA ASN A 748 -12.84 -15.89 44.84
C ASN A 748 -13.74 -14.66 44.56
N ALA A 749 -13.50 -13.90 43.49
CA ALA A 749 -14.34 -12.75 43.13
C ALA A 749 -15.77 -13.21 42.79
N ALA A 750 -16.77 -12.44 43.22
CA ALA A 750 -18.17 -12.82 43.03
C ALA A 750 -18.61 -12.58 41.58
N ILE A 751 -19.41 -13.50 41.02
CA ILE A 751 -19.93 -13.33 39.65
C ILE A 751 -20.88 -12.13 39.62
N GLY A 752 -20.72 -11.26 38.63
CA GLY A 752 -21.44 -10.02 38.45
C GLY A 752 -20.98 -8.85 39.30
N GLU A 753 -19.96 -9.06 40.14
CA GLU A 753 -19.31 -8.00 40.88
C GLU A 753 -18.73 -6.95 39.92
N ARG A 754 -18.93 -5.67 40.25
CA ARG A 754 -18.38 -4.56 39.48
C ARG A 754 -16.90 -4.41 39.78
N VAL A 755 -16.09 -4.32 38.73
CA VAL A 755 -14.67 -3.94 38.85
C VAL A 755 -14.58 -2.45 39.14
N THR A 756 -13.83 -2.11 40.18
CA THR A 756 -13.64 -0.74 40.68
C THR A 756 -12.20 -0.28 40.49
N PHE A 757 -12.00 1.02 40.52
CA PHE A 757 -10.72 1.68 40.28
C PHE A 757 -10.48 2.68 41.43
N PRO A 758 -9.56 2.39 42.37
CA PRO A 758 -9.29 3.30 43.49
C PRO A 758 -9.03 4.74 43.04
N GLY A 759 -9.77 5.71 43.58
CA GLY A 759 -9.66 7.13 43.20
C GLY A 759 -10.54 7.56 42.02
N PHE A 760 -11.27 6.64 41.38
CA PHE A 760 -12.26 6.93 40.33
C PHE A 760 -13.64 6.48 40.77
N GLU A 761 -14.31 7.30 41.58
CA GLU A 761 -15.67 7.05 42.03
C GLU A 761 -16.71 7.49 40.99
N GLY A 762 -17.85 6.79 40.95
CA GLY A 762 -18.98 7.14 40.08
C GLY A 762 -19.79 5.94 39.60
N ASP A 763 -21.02 6.22 39.16
CA ASP A 763 -21.92 5.23 38.60
C ASP A 763 -21.68 5.05 37.10
N PRO A 764 -21.82 3.81 36.57
CA PRO A 764 -21.63 3.57 35.16
C PRO A 764 -22.82 4.12 34.35
N ASP A 765 -22.58 4.50 33.10
CA ASP A 765 -23.69 4.80 32.18
C ASP A 765 -24.53 3.51 31.95
N ASP A 766 -25.85 3.61 31.85
CA ASP A 766 -26.72 2.46 31.51
C ASP A 766 -26.32 1.83 30.16
N VAL A 767 -26.12 2.67 29.16
CA VAL A 767 -25.54 2.34 27.85
C VAL A 767 -24.67 3.50 27.40
N LEU A 768 -23.41 3.21 27.05
CA LEU A 768 -22.46 4.20 26.56
C LEU A 768 -22.95 4.81 25.25
N ASN A 769 -22.96 6.14 25.18
CA ASN A 769 -23.28 6.85 23.96
C ASN A 769 -22.07 6.81 23.00
N PRO A 770 -22.16 6.16 21.83
CA PRO A 770 -21.03 6.04 20.91
C PRO A 770 -20.49 7.41 20.42
N LYS A 771 -21.33 8.45 20.40
CA LYS A 771 -20.91 9.81 20.01
C LYS A 771 -20.00 10.48 21.03
N LYS A 772 -20.02 10.02 22.29
CA LYS A 772 -19.18 10.57 23.36
C LYS A 772 -17.80 9.92 23.45
N LYS A 773 -17.51 8.90 22.62
CA LYS A 773 -16.23 8.18 22.54
C LYS A 773 -15.64 7.76 23.91
N VAL A 774 -16.51 7.36 24.85
CA VAL A 774 -16.13 7.13 26.26
C VAL A 774 -15.19 5.94 26.39
N TRP A 775 -15.53 4.83 25.74
CA TRP A 775 -14.69 3.63 25.73
C TRP A 775 -13.36 3.91 25.04
N GLU A 776 -13.41 4.53 23.85
CA GLU A 776 -12.23 4.81 23.03
C GLU A 776 -11.25 5.76 23.73
N THR A 777 -11.75 6.70 24.52
CA THR A 777 -10.90 7.62 25.31
C THR A 777 -10.25 6.89 26.48
N VAL A 778 -11.04 6.09 27.23
CA VAL A 778 -10.58 5.40 28.44
C VAL A 778 -9.64 4.24 28.10
N GLN A 779 -9.90 3.54 27.01
CA GLN A 779 -9.14 2.37 26.56
C GLN A 779 -7.66 2.70 26.31
N LEU A 780 -7.33 3.92 25.88
CA LEU A 780 -5.94 4.33 25.61
C LEU A 780 -5.04 4.24 26.83
N ASP A 781 -5.60 4.39 28.02
CA ASP A 781 -4.88 4.32 29.29
C ASP A 781 -5.00 2.95 29.98
N LEU A 782 -5.70 1.98 29.36
CA LEU A 782 -5.81 0.62 29.87
C LEU A 782 -4.63 -0.24 29.44
N HIS A 783 -3.89 -0.76 30.41
CA HIS A 783 -2.70 -1.57 30.17
C HIS A 783 -2.46 -2.59 31.28
N THR A 784 -1.56 -3.54 31.06
CA THR A 784 -1.02 -4.40 32.12
C THR A 784 0.29 -3.85 32.64
N ASP A 785 0.53 -3.91 33.94
CA ASP A 785 1.80 -3.46 34.54
C ASP A 785 2.84 -4.58 34.62
N LYS A 786 4.00 -4.27 35.22
CA LYS A 786 5.11 -5.21 35.42
C LYS A 786 4.79 -6.38 36.35
N GLU A 787 3.73 -6.27 37.15
CA GLU A 787 3.24 -7.27 38.09
C GLU A 787 2.06 -8.06 37.52
N LEU A 788 1.83 -7.90 36.21
CA LEU A 788 0.76 -8.51 35.40
C LEU A 788 -0.64 -8.04 35.81
N VAL A 789 -0.75 -6.93 36.53
CA VAL A 789 -2.02 -6.38 36.98
C VAL A 789 -2.62 -5.52 35.88
N ALA A 790 -3.91 -5.70 35.61
CA ALA A 790 -4.65 -4.83 34.72
C ALA A 790 -4.91 -3.48 35.40
N SER A 791 -4.57 -2.39 34.70
CA SER A 791 -4.54 -1.04 35.25
C SER A 791 -5.10 0.01 34.29
N TYR A 792 -5.67 1.08 34.82
CA TYR A 792 -6.08 2.30 34.12
C TYR A 792 -5.32 3.48 34.72
N LYS A 793 -4.49 4.19 33.93
CA LYS A 793 -3.61 5.27 34.46
C LYS A 793 -2.86 4.84 35.73
N ASP A 794 -2.27 3.65 35.70
CA ASP A 794 -1.54 3.00 36.82
C ASP A 794 -2.39 2.65 38.05
N VAL A 795 -3.73 2.73 37.95
CA VAL A 795 -4.68 2.31 39.00
C VAL A 795 -5.23 0.92 38.69
N PRO A 796 -5.13 -0.06 39.63
CA PRO A 796 -5.48 -1.44 39.34
C PRO A 796 -6.99 -1.68 39.26
N PHE A 797 -7.37 -2.60 38.38
CA PHE A 797 -8.70 -3.21 38.31
C PHE A 797 -8.93 -3.99 39.60
N THR A 798 -9.87 -3.56 40.44
CA THR A 798 -10.03 -4.09 41.80
C THR A 798 -11.43 -4.67 42.01
N THR A 799 -11.47 -5.86 42.61
CA THR A 799 -12.66 -6.50 43.18
C THR A 799 -12.49 -6.63 44.70
N SER A 800 -13.54 -7.00 45.42
CA SER A 800 -13.52 -7.33 46.85
C SER A 800 -12.56 -8.48 47.18
N ALA A 801 -12.22 -9.33 46.21
CA ALA A 801 -11.31 -10.45 46.38
C ALA A 801 -9.86 -10.14 45.98
N GLY A 802 -9.56 -8.93 45.48
CA GLY A 802 -8.22 -8.50 45.05
C GLY A 802 -8.17 -7.90 43.65
N VAL A 803 -6.97 -7.83 43.07
CA VAL A 803 -6.74 -7.19 41.76
C VAL A 803 -6.89 -8.17 40.59
N CYS A 804 -7.36 -7.68 39.45
CA CYS A 804 -7.46 -8.47 38.22
C CYS A 804 -6.10 -8.52 37.51
N LYS A 805 -5.74 -9.68 36.95
CA LYS A 805 -4.42 -9.93 36.35
C LYS A 805 -4.51 -10.62 35.00
N VAL A 806 -3.40 -10.64 34.29
CA VAL A 806 -3.17 -11.52 33.14
C VAL A 806 -2.10 -12.57 33.49
N SER A 807 -1.94 -13.58 32.67
CA SER A 807 -1.13 -14.75 33.00
C SER A 807 0.37 -14.52 32.87
N SER A 808 0.83 -13.77 31.86
CA SER A 808 2.26 -13.63 31.58
C SER A 808 2.70 -12.43 30.71
N ILE A 809 1.80 -11.53 30.29
CA ILE A 809 2.18 -10.35 29.49
C ILE A 809 2.11 -9.03 30.28
N CYS A 810 3.21 -8.28 30.34
CA CYS A 810 3.31 -6.96 30.97
C CYS A 810 3.42 -5.84 29.94
N ASP A 811 3.12 -4.60 30.35
CA ASP A 811 3.18 -3.38 29.54
C ASP A 811 2.39 -3.48 28.21
N CYS A 812 1.28 -4.24 28.24
CA CYS A 812 0.44 -4.54 27.08
C CYS A 812 -0.88 -3.78 27.12
N SER A 813 -1.41 -3.36 25.96
CA SER A 813 -2.71 -2.66 25.91
C SER A 813 -3.87 -3.62 26.18
N ILE A 814 -4.86 -3.19 26.97
CA ILE A 814 -6.09 -3.95 27.21
C ILE A 814 -7.20 -3.45 26.29
N ARG A 815 -7.92 -4.37 25.64
CA ARG A 815 -8.96 -4.06 24.66
C ARG A 815 -10.19 -4.94 24.81
#